data_AF-E8X6D5-F1
#
_entry.id   AF-E8X6D5-F1
#
_cell.length_a   1.000
_cell.length_b   1.000
_cell.length_c   1.000
_cell.angle_alpha   90.00
_cell.angle_beta   90.00
_cell.angle_gamma   90.00
#
_symmetry.space_group_name_H-M   'P 1'
#
loop_
_entity.id
_entity.type
_entity.pdbx_description
1 polymer ?
#
loop_
_entity_poly.entity_id
_entity_poly.type
_entity_poly.pdbx_seq_one_letter_code
_entity_poly.pdbx_strand_id
1 'polypeptide(L)'
;MSRRTHHITSPRNSDQTQNVPQDDPSGQHRVDRRKFLGGMAGSALLTAVQRSTAFAQASELQANLARVAMPSSLYSTSENKVSALNDGFVPATSHDRTNGGYVLRPRLEDAQWVQYDWSRPVATSKVDLYWGVDRTSKNPEYSRANIALPASYRVLYWDGTDFVPVTNPKGLGTSLDAFNTTTFDEVRTSKVRIEVKPDGMHPASILEWRVYSSGPIPTLPPVVDAGLDRSVVLGGKTYLSGKATWLDPKPQDVVRWGKESGPGTVSFANPAAAVTTATFSASGDYVLKLSANGLEDQPPSTIRVHAEPSPPKKRLDVVYTRKYSIDSPLWNVRAKALIVNWIPHCIDYCERSDLREGQGGLDNFLEAAKALRGEPHAKHIGYVFSNAWVHQTVESMCIALMVDPQDDPEIIAAQARMHTTIEKWIPIILAAQEPDGYLQTAYTLADRTVWPAHWTPAQRGNHEGYVSGYFIESAINHYTLTDGQDLRLYNAAKKLADCWAANIGPGKKEWFDGHQEMEQALVRFGRFVNDQEGNHRGDSYIQLAKFLLDSRRGGQEYDQSHLPPGQQYEAVGHAVRATYFYSGMADIAAETGDTDYQSAVISLWDNMVNRKFYLTGGIGSGETSEGFGPNYSLGNQSYCESCSSCGLVFFQYKLNIAYHDARYADLYEQTMYNALLGGVDLEGKSFCYTNPLVNSQRTLWHVCPCCVGNIPRTLLMIPTWAYVKGAGGIYVNMFVGSKIHVGEVAGTRVEMVQKTNYPWEGAVRITVNPDQAKTFSVYVRIPNRNTSKLYTETPAISGVKRFAVNGKPVQPLIEKGYAVVTREWKAGDHIELELPMEPQRIVADSRVKADTGTLALKYGPLVYNVETADQPNINQPLSSAPLKAVWRPDLLGGVMTITGTWQDGSPMLAIPNFARMNRVGPPREFLGDPAVNYAPGSTTSAGPAPSNTNSNPGVVNNNAGSVAPTTNTPVGRRGPRKIDSKVWV
;
A
#
# COMPACT_ATOMS: atom_id res chain seq x y z
N MET A 1 16.22 3.00 -47.91
CA MET A 1 17.40 2.95 -48.80
C MET A 1 18.35 4.05 -48.34
N SER A 2 19.68 3.93 -48.29
CA SER A 2 20.59 2.86 -48.76
C SER A 2 21.46 2.27 -47.60
N ARG A 3 22.49 1.45 -47.91
CA ARG A 3 23.37 0.73 -46.95
C ARG A 3 24.87 0.97 -47.22
N ARG A 4 25.72 0.74 -46.18
CA ARG A 4 27.08 0.10 -46.12
C ARG A 4 27.94 0.81 -45.04
N THR A 5 28.66 0.19 -44.06
CA THR A 5 29.63 -0.95 -43.97
C THR A 5 31.00 -0.64 -44.61
N HIS A 6 32.19 -0.91 -44.03
CA HIS A 6 32.57 -1.72 -42.84
C HIS A 6 33.97 -1.30 -42.24
N HIS A 7 34.51 -2.05 -41.26
CA HIS A 7 35.82 -1.90 -40.60
C HIS A 7 37.06 -2.08 -41.51
N ILE A 8 38.27 -1.75 -41.01
CA ILE A 8 39.45 -2.67 -40.95
C ILE A 8 40.55 -2.21 -39.94
N THR A 9 41.55 -3.08 -39.72
CA THR A 9 42.45 -3.32 -38.56
C THR A 9 43.68 -2.40 -38.30
N SER A 10 44.24 -2.52 -37.08
CA SER A 10 45.61 -2.11 -36.65
C SER A 10 46.68 -3.18 -36.97
N PRO A 11 48.00 -2.86 -36.94
CA PRO A 11 48.95 -3.79 -36.28
C PRO A 11 50.19 -3.19 -35.56
N ARG A 12 50.41 -3.65 -34.31
CA ARG A 12 51.65 -4.26 -33.70
C ARG A 12 53.01 -3.54 -33.47
N ASN A 13 53.67 -4.05 -32.40
CA ASN A 13 55.12 -4.18 -32.10
C ASN A 13 55.96 -2.97 -31.61
N SER A 14 57.04 -3.14 -30.81
CA SER A 14 57.44 -4.20 -29.84
C SER A 14 58.67 -3.77 -28.99
N ASP A 15 59.15 -4.68 -28.12
CA ASP A 15 60.47 -4.74 -27.44
C ASP A 15 60.61 -4.02 -26.07
N GLN A 16 61.55 -4.37 -25.18
CA GLN A 16 61.85 -5.62 -24.43
C GLN A 16 63.16 -5.42 -23.63
N THR A 17 63.24 -5.89 -22.38
CA THR A 17 64.50 -5.98 -21.57
C THR A 17 64.32 -6.94 -20.37
N GLN A 18 65.35 -7.19 -19.54
CA GLN A 18 65.45 -8.43 -18.73
C GLN A 18 66.17 -8.30 -17.35
N ASN A 19 65.77 -9.18 -16.41
CA ASN A 19 66.52 -9.88 -15.31
C ASN A 19 67.24 -9.05 -14.19
N VAL A 20 66.97 -9.16 -12.87
CA VAL A 20 67.13 -10.29 -11.89
C VAL A 20 68.62 -10.65 -11.62
N PRO A 21 69.15 -10.94 -10.38
CA PRO A 21 68.74 -10.72 -8.96
C PRO A 21 69.88 -10.22 -7.98
N GLN A 22 69.64 -10.09 -6.64
CA GLN A 22 70.44 -10.64 -5.47
C GLN A 22 70.09 -10.01 -4.08
N ASP A 23 70.62 -10.59 -2.97
CA ASP A 23 70.12 -10.50 -1.57
C ASP A 23 71.11 -9.96 -0.49
N ASP A 24 70.59 -9.71 0.73
CA ASP A 24 71.23 -9.74 2.08
C ASP A 24 72.25 -8.60 2.45
N PRO A 25 72.75 -8.41 3.71
CA PRO A 25 72.52 -9.20 4.93
C PRO A 25 72.27 -8.50 6.29
N SER A 26 71.73 -9.30 7.23
CA SER A 26 71.90 -9.35 8.72
C SER A 26 70.55 -9.49 9.47
N GLY A 27 70.38 -10.31 10.51
CA GLY A 27 71.27 -11.21 11.25
C GLY A 27 71.22 -10.92 12.76
N GLN A 28 71.10 -11.86 13.71
CA GLN A 28 70.95 -13.33 13.70
C GLN A 28 69.85 -13.70 14.75
N HIS A 29 69.57 -14.88 15.31
CA HIS A 29 70.17 -16.22 15.64
C HIS A 29 68.92 -17.17 15.83
N ARG A 30 68.90 -18.50 16.00
CA ARG A 30 69.76 -19.71 15.78
C ARG A 30 68.77 -20.94 15.89
N VAL A 31 68.75 -22.00 15.07
CA VAL A 31 69.71 -23.16 14.90
C VAL A 31 69.55 -24.21 16.04
N ASP A 32 69.37 -25.54 15.83
CA ASP A 32 69.41 -26.38 14.59
C ASP A 32 68.87 -27.86 14.70
N ARG A 33 68.83 -28.56 13.54
CA ARG A 33 69.13 -30.00 13.21
C ARG A 33 68.45 -31.26 13.85
N ARG A 34 67.77 -32.00 12.96
CA ARG A 34 68.01 -33.39 12.44
C ARG A 34 68.32 -34.60 13.36
N LYS A 35 67.55 -35.69 13.17
CA LYS A 35 67.94 -37.10 12.81
C LYS A 35 66.66 -37.87 12.33
N PHE A 36 66.58 -38.85 11.40
CA PHE A 36 67.38 -40.05 10.99
C PHE A 36 67.17 -41.26 11.96
N LEU A 37 66.86 -42.52 11.59
CA LEU A 37 66.61 -43.23 10.31
C LEU A 37 65.99 -44.65 10.57
N GLY A 38 65.18 -45.22 9.66
CA GLY A 38 64.93 -46.69 9.50
C GLY A 38 64.12 -47.44 10.60
N GLY A 39 63.66 -48.69 10.41
CA GLY A 39 63.55 -49.52 9.19
C GLY A 39 63.17 -51.01 9.42
N MET A 40 62.52 -51.62 8.41
CA MET A 40 62.31 -53.08 8.15
C MET A 40 61.38 -53.97 9.03
N ALA A 41 60.38 -54.54 8.35
CA ALA A 41 59.97 -55.95 8.26
C ALA A 41 59.72 -56.86 9.50
N GLY A 42 58.60 -57.59 9.47
CA GLY A 42 58.34 -58.75 10.34
C GLY A 42 56.91 -59.30 10.21
N SER A 43 56.70 -60.31 9.34
CA SER A 43 55.40 -60.97 9.17
C SER A 43 55.35 -62.32 9.89
N ALA A 44 54.46 -62.49 10.86
CA ALA A 44 54.07 -63.78 11.41
C ALA A 44 52.62 -63.75 11.92
N LEU A 45 51.82 -64.76 11.56
CA LEU A 45 50.49 -64.99 12.14
C LEU A 45 50.64 -65.95 13.34
N LEU A 46 49.78 -65.82 14.36
CA LEU A 46 49.09 -66.97 14.99
C LEU A 46 47.93 -66.53 15.93
N THR A 47 46.72 -66.82 15.46
CA THR A 47 45.39 -66.96 16.08
C THR A 47 45.12 -66.84 17.61
N ALA A 48 43.95 -66.24 17.91
CA ALA A 48 43.08 -66.41 19.10
C ALA A 48 43.56 -65.76 20.44
N VAL A 49 42.70 -65.35 21.38
CA VAL A 49 41.27 -65.66 21.67
C VAL A 49 40.40 -64.39 21.81
N GLN A 50 39.06 -64.55 21.83
CA GLN A 50 38.04 -63.49 21.88
C GLN A 50 37.90 -62.72 23.21
N ARG A 51 37.10 -61.63 23.14
CA ARG A 51 36.53 -60.75 24.19
C ARG A 51 37.48 -59.59 24.60
N SER A 52 37.03 -58.33 24.69
CA SER A 52 35.67 -57.78 24.61
C SER A 52 35.59 -56.52 23.71
N THR A 53 34.47 -56.34 23.02
CA THR A 53 34.12 -55.09 22.33
C THR A 53 33.43 -54.13 23.31
N ALA A 54 34.07 -53.00 23.63
CA ALA A 54 33.49 -51.98 24.49
C ALA A 54 33.86 -50.57 24.01
N PHE A 55 32.85 -49.81 23.58
CA PHE A 55 32.79 -48.35 23.48
C PHE A 55 34.00 -47.60 22.89
N ALA A 56 34.05 -47.56 21.55
CA ALA A 56 34.52 -46.39 20.80
C ALA A 56 33.36 -45.90 19.92
N GLN A 57 32.31 -45.35 20.54
CA GLN A 57 31.14 -44.83 19.83
C GLN A 57 31.35 -43.35 19.53
N ALA A 58 31.21 -42.97 18.27
CA ALA A 58 31.46 -41.59 17.82
C ALA A 58 30.42 -40.62 18.37
N SER A 59 30.86 -39.43 18.76
CA SER A 59 29.97 -38.28 18.99
C SER A 59 29.57 -37.68 17.64
N GLU A 60 28.58 -38.27 16.98
CA GLU A 60 27.96 -37.63 15.82
C GLU A 60 27.30 -36.31 16.26
N LEU A 61 27.66 -35.21 15.59
CA LEU A 61 27.05 -33.90 15.82
C LEU A 61 25.59 -33.96 15.35
N GLN A 62 24.65 -33.79 16.28
CA GLN A 62 23.22 -33.75 15.94
C GLN A 62 22.94 -32.62 14.93
N ALA A 63 22.45 -32.97 13.74
CA ALA A 63 22.17 -31.99 12.70
C ALA A 63 20.83 -31.27 12.96
N ASN A 64 20.77 -29.97 12.63
CA ASN A 64 19.52 -29.21 12.68
C ASN A 64 18.67 -29.50 11.43
N LEU A 65 17.77 -30.48 11.56
CA LEU A 65 16.81 -30.92 10.55
C LEU A 65 15.85 -29.82 10.09
N ALA A 66 15.62 -28.79 10.91
CA ALA A 66 14.74 -27.67 10.57
C ALA A 66 15.18 -26.93 9.29
N ARG A 67 16.49 -26.90 8.97
CA ARG A 67 17.04 -26.24 7.77
C ARG A 67 16.49 -26.75 6.44
N VAL A 68 15.91 -27.95 6.42
CA VAL A 68 15.27 -28.56 5.25
C VAL A 68 13.81 -29.00 5.53
N ALA A 69 13.19 -28.40 6.55
CA ALA A 69 11.75 -28.47 6.75
C ALA A 69 11.03 -27.41 5.91
N MET A 70 9.79 -27.68 5.52
CA MET A 70 8.85 -26.67 5.07
C MET A 70 8.14 -26.07 6.30
N PRO A 71 8.32 -24.77 6.61
CA PRO A 71 7.67 -24.13 7.74
C PRO A 71 6.22 -23.72 7.41
N SER A 72 5.32 -23.88 8.38
CA SER A 72 3.91 -23.52 8.28
C SER A 72 3.36 -23.05 9.64
N SER A 73 2.17 -22.46 9.65
CA SER A 73 1.55 -21.93 10.87
C SER A 73 0.02 -21.87 10.76
N LEU A 74 -0.65 -21.66 11.89
CA LEU A 74 -2.11 -21.50 11.97
C LEU A 74 -2.62 -20.28 11.17
N TYR A 75 -1.86 -19.19 11.17
CA TYR A 75 -2.22 -17.91 10.53
C TYR A 75 -0.98 -17.00 10.48
N SER A 76 -0.75 -16.31 9.37
CA SER A 76 0.35 -15.35 9.23
C SER A 76 -0.18 -13.91 9.27
N THR A 77 0.29 -13.09 10.22
CA THR A 77 0.29 -11.63 10.04
C THR A 77 1.41 -11.25 9.07
N SER A 78 1.53 -9.96 8.74
CA SER A 78 2.71 -9.38 8.07
C SER A 78 3.87 -9.04 9.03
N GLU A 79 3.71 -9.24 10.34
CA GLU A 79 4.82 -9.29 11.29
C GLU A 79 5.54 -10.65 11.24
N ASN A 80 4.91 -11.65 10.63
CA ASN A 80 5.35 -13.04 10.62
C ASN A 80 6.15 -13.37 9.36
N LYS A 81 7.47 -13.37 9.47
CA LYS A 81 8.33 -14.06 8.50
C LYS A 81 8.37 -15.54 8.87
N VAL A 82 7.48 -16.35 8.30
CA VAL A 82 7.38 -17.81 8.57
C VAL A 82 8.72 -18.53 8.33
N SER A 83 9.54 -18.08 7.38
CA SER A 83 10.89 -18.61 7.13
C SER A 83 11.96 -18.19 8.15
N ALA A 84 11.70 -17.22 9.03
CA ALA A 84 12.60 -16.91 10.15
C ALA A 84 12.53 -17.96 11.27
N LEU A 85 11.57 -18.89 11.21
CA LEU A 85 11.59 -20.05 12.10
C LEU A 85 12.83 -20.94 11.85
N ASN A 86 13.27 -21.06 10.59
CA ASN A 86 14.31 -22.02 10.20
C ASN A 86 15.35 -21.49 9.19
N ASP A 87 15.56 -20.18 9.08
CA ASP A 87 16.62 -19.64 8.22
C ASP A 87 18.03 -19.90 8.75
N GLY A 88 18.17 -20.37 10.00
CA GLY A 88 19.43 -20.78 10.60
C GLY A 88 20.17 -19.65 11.30
N PHE A 89 19.56 -18.47 11.41
CA PHE A 89 20.13 -17.35 12.15
C PHE A 89 20.36 -17.70 13.63
N VAL A 90 21.33 -17.03 14.24
CA VAL A 90 21.60 -17.10 15.69
C VAL A 90 21.33 -15.69 16.23
N PRO A 91 20.14 -15.44 16.83
CA PRO A 91 19.83 -14.15 17.41
C PRO A 91 20.84 -13.78 18.50
N ALA A 92 21.37 -12.55 18.43
CA ALA A 92 22.35 -12.07 19.41
C ALA A 92 21.70 -11.77 20.78
N THR A 93 20.40 -11.47 20.79
CA THR A 93 19.55 -11.24 21.97
C THR A 93 18.10 -11.60 21.64
N SER A 94 17.22 -11.72 22.64
CA SER A 94 15.77 -11.81 22.44
C SER A 94 15.15 -10.53 21.85
N HIS A 95 15.92 -9.44 21.73
CA HIS A 95 15.52 -8.22 21.03
C HIS A 95 16.02 -8.15 19.57
N ASP A 96 16.73 -9.18 19.09
CA ASP A 96 17.35 -9.19 17.76
C ASP A 96 16.32 -9.54 16.67
N ARG A 97 15.76 -8.50 16.05
CA ARG A 97 14.83 -8.60 14.92
C ARG A 97 15.52 -8.47 13.55
N THR A 98 16.86 -8.56 13.46
CA THR A 98 17.60 -8.26 12.21
C THR A 98 17.25 -9.19 11.04
N ASN A 99 16.87 -10.43 11.32
CA ASN A 99 16.33 -11.38 10.34
C ASN A 99 14.80 -11.54 10.44
N GLY A 100 14.10 -10.65 11.15
CA GLY A 100 12.66 -10.73 11.41
C GLY A 100 12.33 -11.66 12.59
N GLY A 101 11.23 -12.41 12.45
CA GLY A 101 10.75 -13.38 13.43
C GLY A 101 9.34 -13.84 13.09
N TYR A 102 8.74 -14.62 14.00
CA TYR A 102 7.36 -15.07 13.91
C TYR A 102 6.60 -14.72 15.20
N VAL A 103 5.39 -14.17 15.09
CA VAL A 103 4.56 -13.66 16.21
C VAL A 103 3.26 -14.45 16.35
N LEU A 104 2.91 -14.74 17.60
CA LEU A 104 1.80 -15.57 18.06
C LEU A 104 0.88 -14.69 18.92
N ARG A 105 -0.13 -14.08 18.31
CA ARG A 105 -1.05 -13.14 18.99
C ARG A 105 -2.03 -13.85 19.93
N PRO A 106 -2.44 -13.23 21.05
CA PRO A 106 -3.39 -13.83 21.98
C PRO A 106 -4.77 -13.94 21.34
N ARG A 107 -5.28 -15.17 21.24
CA ARG A 107 -6.73 -15.45 21.22
C ARG A 107 -7.11 -15.98 22.60
N LEU A 108 -8.28 -15.60 23.10
CA LEU A 108 -8.69 -15.93 24.47
C LEU A 108 -9.02 -17.42 24.68
N GLU A 109 -9.23 -18.17 23.59
CA GLU A 109 -9.81 -19.53 23.63
C GLU A 109 -8.93 -20.61 22.94
N ASP A 110 -8.06 -20.25 21.97
CA ASP A 110 -7.27 -21.20 21.16
C ASP A 110 -5.75 -21.10 21.36
N ALA A 111 -5.07 -22.25 21.46
CA ALA A 111 -3.61 -22.34 21.36
C ALA A 111 -3.11 -22.01 19.93
N GLN A 112 -2.07 -21.20 19.82
CA GLN A 112 -1.47 -20.81 18.54
C GLN A 112 -0.36 -21.81 18.15
N TRP A 113 -0.13 -22.07 16.85
CA TRP A 113 0.91 -23.02 16.45
C TRP A 113 1.74 -22.64 15.22
N VAL A 114 2.97 -23.15 15.24
CA VAL A 114 3.91 -23.25 14.10
C VAL A 114 4.33 -24.71 13.92
N GLN A 115 4.70 -25.09 12.70
CA GLN A 115 4.89 -26.49 12.32
C GLN A 115 5.96 -26.64 11.23
N TYR A 116 6.71 -27.74 11.31
CA TYR A 116 7.68 -28.19 10.31
C TYR A 116 7.20 -29.49 9.67
N ASP A 117 7.21 -29.51 8.34
CA ASP A 117 6.93 -30.68 7.52
C ASP A 117 8.21 -31.12 6.78
N TRP A 118 8.52 -32.42 6.81
CA TRP A 118 9.57 -33.05 5.99
C TRP A 118 8.95 -34.02 4.98
N SER A 119 9.57 -34.12 3.80
CA SER A 119 9.15 -35.04 2.72
C SER A 119 9.37 -36.52 3.05
N ARG A 120 10.19 -36.84 4.07
CA ARG A 120 10.49 -38.20 4.54
C ARG A 120 10.55 -38.18 6.08
N PRO A 121 10.05 -39.21 6.80
CA PRO A 121 10.05 -39.21 8.27
C PRO A 121 11.45 -39.21 8.89
N VAL A 122 11.70 -38.23 9.77
CA VAL A 122 12.95 -38.02 10.51
C VAL A 122 12.84 -38.53 11.95
N ALA A 123 13.97 -38.88 12.56
CA ALA A 123 14.07 -39.22 13.99
C ALA A 123 14.55 -38.00 14.81
N THR A 124 13.82 -37.63 15.86
CA THR A 124 14.20 -36.52 16.76
C THR A 124 13.79 -36.77 18.21
N SER A 125 14.59 -36.24 19.14
CA SER A 125 14.37 -36.25 20.60
C SER A 125 14.70 -34.90 21.26
N LYS A 126 14.97 -33.86 20.46
CA LYS A 126 15.42 -32.53 20.91
C LYS A 126 14.97 -31.42 19.97
N VAL A 127 14.44 -30.34 20.54
CA VAL A 127 14.21 -29.04 19.86
C VAL A 127 14.82 -27.90 20.68
N ASP A 128 15.27 -26.84 20.02
CA ASP A 128 15.67 -25.59 20.68
C ASP A 128 14.81 -24.43 20.15
N LEU A 129 14.28 -23.57 21.03
CA LEU A 129 13.54 -22.35 20.63
C LEU A 129 14.19 -21.09 21.17
N TYR A 130 14.37 -20.09 20.32
CA TYR A 130 14.78 -18.74 20.73
C TYR A 130 13.56 -17.83 20.78
N TRP A 131 13.19 -17.33 21.97
CA TRP A 131 12.05 -16.43 22.13
C TRP A 131 12.44 -14.98 21.85
N GLY A 132 11.58 -14.28 21.12
CA GLY A 132 11.72 -12.85 20.82
C GLY A 132 10.76 -12.02 21.66
N VAL A 133 11.25 -10.92 22.22
CA VAL A 133 10.47 -9.94 23.00
C VAL A 133 10.87 -8.53 22.61
N ASP A 134 9.97 -7.57 22.78
CA ASP A 134 10.27 -6.19 22.44
C ASP A 134 10.95 -5.45 23.59
N ARG A 135 11.68 -4.38 23.27
CA ARG A 135 12.30 -3.54 24.29
C ARG A 135 11.21 -2.82 25.06
N THR A 136 11.22 -2.94 26.39
CA THR A 136 10.23 -2.30 27.26
C THR A 136 10.24 -0.78 27.07
N SER A 137 9.18 -0.26 26.45
CA SER A 137 8.99 1.19 26.31
C SER A 137 8.94 1.84 27.69
N LYS A 138 9.65 2.95 27.86
CA LYS A 138 9.57 3.77 29.08
C LYS A 138 8.27 4.58 29.16
N ASN A 139 7.47 4.66 28.09
CA ASN A 139 6.10 5.18 28.14
C ASN A 139 5.12 4.01 28.35
N PRO A 140 4.35 3.97 29.46
CA PRO A 140 3.33 2.94 29.72
C PRO A 140 2.25 2.79 28.66
N GLU A 141 1.95 3.81 27.85
CA GLU A 141 0.87 3.74 26.84
C GLU A 141 1.18 2.72 25.73
N TYR A 142 2.44 2.65 25.31
CA TYR A 142 2.93 1.67 24.33
C TYR A 142 2.96 0.23 24.87
N SER A 143 2.77 0.01 26.18
CA SER A 143 3.00 -1.30 26.80
C SER A 143 2.04 -2.40 26.31
N ARG A 144 0.84 -2.04 25.87
CA ARG A 144 -0.24 -2.98 25.52
C ARG A 144 -0.03 -3.76 24.21
N ALA A 145 0.97 -3.39 23.42
CA ALA A 145 1.31 -4.06 22.15
C ALA A 145 2.70 -4.74 22.18
N ASN A 146 3.45 -4.65 23.29
CA ASN A 146 4.75 -5.30 23.41
C ASN A 146 4.64 -6.82 23.25
N ILE A 147 5.51 -7.41 22.42
CA ILE A 147 5.72 -8.86 22.40
C ILE A 147 6.45 -9.28 23.68
N ALA A 148 5.92 -10.30 24.35
CA ALA A 148 6.42 -10.86 25.60
C ALA A 148 6.78 -12.36 25.47
N LEU A 149 7.19 -12.97 26.58
CA LEU A 149 7.36 -14.42 26.68
C LEU A 149 5.99 -15.12 26.74
N PRO A 150 5.84 -16.33 26.17
CA PRO A 150 4.60 -17.10 26.33
C PRO A 150 4.46 -17.62 27.78
N ALA A 151 3.22 -17.83 28.23
CA ALA A 151 2.97 -18.51 29.50
C ALA A 151 3.37 -19.99 29.46
N SER A 152 3.21 -20.65 28.30
CA SER A 152 3.74 -22.00 28.06
C SER A 152 3.79 -22.36 26.58
N TYR A 153 4.48 -23.46 26.28
CA TYR A 153 4.39 -24.15 24.99
C TYR A 153 4.46 -25.66 25.20
N ARG A 154 4.12 -26.43 24.17
CA ARG A 154 4.32 -27.87 24.10
C ARG A 154 4.77 -28.29 22.69
N VAL A 155 5.54 -29.38 22.64
CA VAL A 155 5.97 -30.02 21.39
C VAL A 155 5.01 -31.16 21.07
N LEU A 156 4.54 -31.23 19.83
CA LEU A 156 3.73 -32.32 19.29
C LEU A 156 4.41 -32.91 18.06
N TYR A 157 4.17 -34.19 17.79
CA TYR A 157 4.57 -34.86 16.56
C TYR A 157 3.36 -35.44 15.84
N TRP A 158 3.49 -35.65 14.52
CA TRP A 158 2.47 -36.35 13.75
C TRP A 158 2.68 -37.86 13.87
N ASP A 159 1.70 -38.59 14.40
CA ASP A 159 1.77 -40.05 14.56
C ASP A 159 1.46 -40.83 13.27
N GLY A 160 0.84 -40.15 12.30
CA GLY A 160 0.30 -40.73 11.06
C GLY A 160 -1.12 -40.24 10.77
N THR A 161 -1.87 -39.92 11.82
CA THR A 161 -3.29 -39.55 11.83
C THR A 161 -3.58 -38.21 12.49
N ASP A 162 -2.88 -37.85 13.56
CA ASP A 162 -3.11 -36.65 14.36
C ASP A 162 -1.80 -36.05 14.91
N PHE A 163 -1.89 -34.83 15.46
CA PHE A 163 -0.80 -34.23 16.25
C PHE A 163 -0.94 -34.61 17.72
N VAL A 164 -0.02 -35.42 18.21
CA VAL A 164 0.02 -35.88 19.61
C VAL A 164 1.23 -35.29 20.36
N PRO A 165 1.10 -34.93 21.66
CA PRO A 165 2.23 -34.44 22.45
C PRO A 165 3.38 -35.46 22.53
N VAL A 166 4.61 -34.98 22.55
CA VAL A 166 5.79 -35.83 22.78
C VAL A 166 5.82 -36.38 24.22
N THR A 167 6.37 -37.59 24.40
CA THR A 167 6.47 -38.25 25.70
C THR A 167 7.68 -37.77 26.50
N ASN A 168 7.54 -37.69 27.84
CA ASN A 168 8.57 -37.27 28.80
C ASN A 168 9.32 -35.93 28.47
N PRO A 169 8.64 -34.85 28.08
CA PRO A 169 9.28 -33.57 27.75
C PRO A 169 9.97 -32.93 28.97
N LYS A 170 11.19 -32.45 28.77
CA LYS A 170 12.04 -31.77 29.77
C LYS A 170 12.63 -30.51 29.16
N GLY A 171 12.69 -29.41 29.90
CA GLY A 171 13.26 -28.14 29.40
C GLY A 171 12.32 -27.30 28.54
N LEU A 172 11.02 -27.28 28.86
CA LEU A 172 10.02 -26.40 28.25
C LEU A 172 10.17 -24.93 28.74
N GLY A 173 11.35 -24.34 28.51
CA GLY A 173 11.77 -23.05 29.07
C GLY A 173 11.43 -21.82 28.22
N THR A 174 11.34 -20.67 28.88
CA THR A 174 11.06 -19.36 28.27
C THR A 174 12.13 -18.31 28.60
N SER A 175 13.37 -18.73 28.82
CA SER A 175 14.50 -17.82 29.11
C SER A 175 14.80 -16.89 27.93
N LEU A 176 15.14 -15.65 28.25
CA LEU A 176 15.64 -14.65 27.30
C LEU A 176 17.11 -14.90 26.91
N ASP A 177 17.52 -14.31 25.78
CA ASP A 177 18.89 -14.24 25.28
C ASP A 177 19.59 -15.60 25.08
N ALA A 178 18.79 -16.67 24.97
CA ALA A 178 19.27 -18.05 24.88
C ALA A 178 18.31 -18.95 24.09
N PHE A 179 18.86 -20.05 23.57
CA PHE A 179 18.07 -21.17 23.07
C PHE A 179 17.49 -21.99 24.24
N ASN A 180 16.18 -22.20 24.22
CA ASN A 180 15.45 -22.99 25.20
C ASN A 180 15.33 -24.42 24.69
N THR A 181 16.20 -25.28 25.21
CA THR A 181 16.31 -26.70 24.83
C THR A 181 15.24 -27.56 25.49
N THR A 182 14.33 -28.11 24.69
CA THR A 182 13.42 -29.17 25.11
C THR A 182 13.89 -30.52 24.58
N THR A 183 14.06 -31.50 25.48
CA THR A 183 14.28 -32.92 25.13
C THR A 183 13.07 -33.77 25.49
N PHE A 184 12.88 -34.88 24.81
CA PHE A 184 11.75 -35.80 24.93
C PHE A 184 12.16 -37.21 24.47
N ASP A 185 11.31 -38.22 24.66
CA ASP A 185 11.57 -39.56 24.13
C ASP A 185 11.62 -39.52 22.59
N GLU A 186 12.46 -40.35 21.95
CA GLU A 186 12.59 -40.31 20.48
C GLU A 186 11.27 -40.58 19.75
N VAL A 187 10.93 -39.67 18.83
CA VAL A 187 9.82 -39.85 17.89
C VAL A 187 10.35 -39.90 16.46
N ARG A 188 9.72 -40.73 15.63
CA ARG A 188 9.97 -40.79 14.19
C ARG A 188 8.74 -40.27 13.44
N THR A 189 8.86 -39.11 12.80
CA THR A 189 7.71 -38.39 12.23
C THR A 189 8.05 -37.63 10.96
N SER A 190 7.06 -37.36 10.12
CA SER A 190 7.16 -36.41 9.00
C SER A 190 6.76 -34.99 9.38
N LYS A 191 6.22 -34.74 10.59
CA LYS A 191 5.87 -33.38 11.04
C LYS A 191 6.08 -33.19 12.55
N VAL A 192 6.61 -32.03 12.93
CA VAL A 192 6.65 -31.56 14.34
C VAL A 192 5.92 -30.23 14.42
N ARG A 193 5.18 -30.00 15.51
CA ARG A 193 4.44 -28.77 15.80
C ARG A 193 4.84 -28.23 17.17
N ILE A 194 4.98 -26.91 17.27
CA ILE A 194 5.03 -26.19 18.53
C ILE A 194 3.68 -25.50 18.71
N GLU A 195 2.97 -25.87 19.77
CA GLU A 195 1.79 -25.13 20.24
C GLU A 195 2.20 -24.21 21.38
N VAL A 196 1.88 -22.93 21.26
CA VAL A 196 2.25 -21.86 22.18
C VAL A 196 0.99 -21.23 22.75
N LYS A 197 1.00 -21.03 24.07
CA LYS A 197 0.00 -20.22 24.79
C LYS A 197 0.65 -18.89 25.21
N PRO A 198 0.28 -17.76 24.57
CA PRO A 198 0.67 -16.43 25.04
C PRO A 198 0.19 -16.18 26.48
N ASP A 199 0.70 -15.16 27.15
CA ASP A 199 0.37 -14.89 28.57
C ASP A 199 -1.09 -14.43 28.83
N GLY A 200 -1.85 -14.18 27.76
CA GLY A 200 -3.23 -13.73 27.78
C GLY A 200 -3.39 -12.22 27.63
N MET A 201 -2.31 -11.46 27.74
CA MET A 201 -2.27 -10.00 27.61
C MET A 201 -1.46 -9.53 26.39
N HIS A 202 -0.40 -10.27 26.04
CA HIS A 202 0.61 -9.91 25.04
C HIS A 202 0.77 -11.00 23.98
N PRO A 203 1.25 -10.67 22.77
CA PRO A 203 1.75 -11.67 21.82
C PRO A 203 3.04 -12.33 22.31
N ALA A 204 3.27 -13.59 21.92
CA ALA A 204 4.57 -14.26 22.04
C ALA A 204 5.30 -14.27 20.69
N SER A 205 6.62 -14.47 20.64
CA SER A 205 7.36 -14.58 19.37
C SER A 205 8.54 -15.53 19.40
N ILE A 206 8.80 -16.20 18.27
CA ILE A 206 9.94 -17.07 18.01
C ILE A 206 10.87 -16.36 17.02
N LEU A 207 12.18 -16.34 17.30
CA LEU A 207 13.22 -15.78 16.42
C LEU A 207 13.97 -16.84 15.59
N GLU A 208 14.02 -18.08 16.08
CA GLU A 208 14.58 -19.27 15.42
C GLU A 208 14.09 -20.50 16.21
N TRP A 209 13.75 -21.60 15.53
CA TRP A 209 13.36 -22.88 16.11
C TRP A 209 14.07 -24.04 15.40
N ARG A 210 14.81 -24.84 16.17
CA ARG A 210 15.66 -25.93 15.70
C ARG A 210 15.10 -27.29 16.09
N VAL A 211 15.31 -28.29 15.25
CA VAL A 211 14.94 -29.70 15.50
C VAL A 211 16.15 -30.56 15.20
N TYR A 212 16.59 -31.36 16.17
CA TYR A 212 17.86 -32.07 16.09
C TYR A 212 17.66 -33.56 15.78
N SER A 213 18.52 -34.10 14.91
CA SER A 213 18.55 -35.54 14.63
C SER A 213 18.97 -36.34 15.86
N SER A 214 18.15 -37.33 16.25
CA SER A 214 18.48 -38.26 17.34
C SER A 214 19.12 -39.58 16.86
N GLY A 215 18.95 -39.90 15.58
CA GLY A 215 19.54 -41.07 14.92
C GLY A 215 19.80 -40.81 13.43
N PRO A 216 20.06 -41.88 12.63
CA PRO A 216 20.45 -41.76 11.22
C PRO A 216 19.50 -40.91 10.38
N ILE A 217 20.06 -39.90 9.73
CA ILE A 217 19.31 -38.92 8.94
C ILE A 217 18.97 -39.56 7.57
N PRO A 218 17.69 -39.64 7.16
CA PRO A 218 17.36 -40.06 5.81
C PRO A 218 17.88 -39.04 4.79
N THR A 219 18.14 -39.42 3.54
CA THR A 219 18.48 -38.44 2.49
C THR A 219 17.34 -37.44 2.34
N LEU A 220 17.49 -36.23 2.90
CA LEU A 220 16.52 -35.15 2.80
C LEU A 220 16.89 -34.26 1.60
N PRO A 221 15.93 -33.97 0.72
CA PRO A 221 16.14 -33.08 -0.42
C PRO A 221 16.32 -31.62 0.06
N PRO A 222 17.00 -30.76 -0.72
CA PRO A 222 17.03 -29.33 -0.41
C PRO A 222 15.64 -28.69 -0.55
N VAL A 223 15.34 -27.72 0.33
CA VAL A 223 14.17 -26.84 0.17
C VAL A 223 14.51 -25.79 -0.88
N VAL A 224 13.64 -25.60 -1.87
CA VAL A 224 13.85 -24.69 -3.01
C VAL A 224 12.71 -23.67 -3.08
N ASP A 225 13.06 -22.39 -3.25
CA ASP A 225 12.13 -21.25 -3.30
C ASP A 225 12.43 -20.41 -4.55
N ALA A 226 11.48 -20.35 -5.48
CA ALA A 226 11.56 -19.53 -6.70
C ALA A 226 11.06 -18.08 -6.48
N GLY A 227 10.54 -17.76 -5.29
CA GLY A 227 9.94 -16.49 -4.94
C GLY A 227 8.49 -16.35 -5.43
N LEU A 228 8.09 -15.11 -5.74
CA LEU A 228 6.70 -14.73 -5.95
C LEU A 228 6.22 -14.91 -7.40
N ASP A 229 4.91 -15.08 -7.61
CA ASP A 229 4.29 -14.78 -8.90
C ASP A 229 4.50 -13.31 -9.28
N ARG A 230 4.61 -12.98 -10.57
CA ARG A 230 4.87 -11.61 -11.03
C ARG A 230 4.37 -11.34 -12.45
N SER A 231 4.26 -10.06 -12.80
CA SER A 231 4.07 -9.60 -14.18
C SER A 231 5.34 -8.91 -14.71
N VAL A 232 5.47 -8.82 -16.03
CA VAL A 232 6.61 -8.19 -16.71
C VAL A 232 6.16 -7.61 -18.05
N VAL A 233 6.73 -6.49 -18.46
CA VAL A 233 6.49 -5.90 -19.78
C VAL A 233 7.50 -6.46 -20.80
N LEU A 234 7.04 -6.80 -22.01
CA LEU A 234 7.95 -7.20 -23.10
C LEU A 234 9.04 -6.13 -23.35
N GLY A 235 10.29 -6.60 -23.43
CA GLY A 235 11.49 -5.76 -23.51
C GLY A 235 12.11 -5.44 -22.14
N GLY A 236 11.32 -5.45 -21.07
CA GLY A 236 11.80 -5.36 -19.69
C GLY A 236 12.38 -6.69 -19.18
N LYS A 237 13.09 -6.60 -18.05
CA LYS A 237 13.62 -7.74 -17.30
C LYS A 237 12.71 -8.03 -16.11
N THR A 238 12.57 -9.31 -15.76
CA THR A 238 12.19 -9.68 -14.40
C THR A 238 13.43 -10.11 -13.62
N TYR A 239 13.53 -9.65 -12.38
CA TYR A 239 14.59 -10.00 -11.45
C TYR A 239 14.14 -11.21 -10.64
N LEU A 240 14.93 -12.29 -10.73
CA LEU A 240 14.67 -13.55 -10.06
C LEU A 240 15.60 -13.64 -8.85
N SER A 241 15.04 -13.84 -7.66
CA SER A 241 15.78 -13.97 -6.40
C SER A 241 15.41 -15.31 -5.76
N GLY A 242 15.90 -16.39 -6.37
CA GLY A 242 15.66 -17.75 -5.90
C GLY A 242 16.55 -18.13 -4.73
N LYS A 243 16.16 -19.16 -3.99
CA LYS A 243 16.92 -19.75 -2.88
C LYS A 243 16.87 -21.28 -2.96
N ALA A 244 17.92 -21.92 -2.44
CA ALA A 244 17.93 -23.34 -2.16
C ALA A 244 18.75 -23.60 -0.90
N THR A 245 18.24 -24.46 -0.01
CA THR A 245 18.87 -24.77 1.27
C THR A 245 19.06 -26.28 1.39
N TRP A 246 20.32 -26.71 1.49
CA TRP A 246 20.71 -28.09 1.79
C TRP A 246 21.06 -28.24 3.27
N LEU A 247 20.76 -29.42 3.85
CA LEU A 247 21.05 -29.72 5.25
C LEU A 247 22.56 -29.70 5.56
N ASP A 248 23.33 -30.27 4.64
CA ASP A 248 24.79 -30.37 4.63
C ASP A 248 25.27 -29.95 3.22
N PRO A 249 25.56 -28.65 3.00
CA PRO A 249 25.81 -28.08 1.66
C PRO A 249 27.25 -28.36 1.16
N LYS A 250 27.37 -28.75 -0.10
CA LYS A 250 28.61 -29.29 -0.70
C LYS A 250 29.05 -28.52 -1.94
N PRO A 251 30.33 -28.57 -2.36
CA PRO A 251 30.82 -27.80 -3.51
C PRO A 251 30.13 -28.12 -4.84
N GLN A 252 29.54 -29.31 -4.97
CA GLN A 252 28.75 -29.70 -6.14
C GLN A 252 27.29 -29.20 -6.10
N ASP A 253 26.82 -28.63 -4.99
CA ASP A 253 25.41 -28.26 -4.81
C ASP A 253 25.12 -26.97 -5.59
N VAL A 254 24.22 -27.09 -6.57
CA VAL A 254 23.93 -26.06 -7.58
C VAL A 254 22.44 -25.93 -7.82
N VAL A 255 22.02 -24.71 -8.17
CA VAL A 255 20.66 -24.44 -8.65
C VAL A 255 20.63 -24.29 -10.16
N ARG A 256 19.44 -24.45 -10.75
CA ARG A 256 19.18 -24.16 -12.15
C ARG A 256 17.79 -23.58 -12.37
N TRP A 257 17.74 -22.41 -12.99
CA TRP A 257 16.55 -21.82 -13.58
C TRP A 257 16.25 -22.42 -14.96
N GLY A 258 14.97 -22.58 -15.27
CA GLY A 258 14.48 -22.98 -16.59
C GLY A 258 13.05 -22.52 -16.85
N LYS A 259 12.64 -22.60 -18.12
CA LYS A 259 11.23 -22.50 -18.53
C LYS A 259 10.60 -23.88 -18.40
N GLU A 260 9.41 -23.97 -17.81
CA GLU A 260 8.59 -25.17 -17.80
C GLU A 260 7.46 -25.10 -18.84
N SER A 261 6.79 -23.95 -18.95
CA SER A 261 5.73 -23.72 -19.96
C SER A 261 5.66 -22.25 -20.40
N GLY A 262 4.82 -21.96 -21.40
CA GLY A 262 4.55 -20.62 -21.93
C GLY A 262 4.80 -20.47 -23.44
N PRO A 263 4.35 -19.37 -24.08
CA PRO A 263 4.27 -19.26 -25.55
C PRO A 263 5.60 -19.00 -26.26
N GLY A 264 6.49 -18.18 -25.71
CA GLY A 264 7.77 -17.77 -26.33
C GLY A 264 9.00 -18.46 -25.74
N THR A 265 10.19 -17.95 -26.08
CA THR A 265 11.44 -18.30 -25.38
C THR A 265 11.62 -17.44 -24.13
N VAL A 266 12.41 -17.96 -23.19
CA VAL A 266 12.83 -17.26 -21.97
C VAL A 266 14.35 -17.27 -21.94
N SER A 267 14.95 -16.08 -21.83
CA SER A 267 16.40 -15.89 -21.82
C SER A 267 16.86 -15.45 -20.43
N PHE A 268 17.58 -16.33 -19.73
CA PHE A 268 18.16 -16.06 -18.41
C PHE A 268 19.57 -15.50 -18.55
N ALA A 269 19.91 -14.43 -17.82
CA ALA A 269 21.25 -13.83 -17.84
C ALA A 269 22.33 -14.80 -17.32
N ASN A 270 22.03 -15.52 -16.25
CA ASN A 270 22.74 -16.73 -15.84
C ASN A 270 21.73 -17.75 -15.27
N PRO A 271 21.44 -18.87 -15.95
CA PRO A 271 20.49 -19.86 -15.45
C PRO A 271 21.04 -20.72 -14.31
N ALA A 272 22.34 -20.66 -13.98
CA ALA A 272 22.94 -21.40 -12.87
C ALA A 272 23.10 -20.59 -11.57
N ALA A 273 22.71 -19.31 -11.58
CA ALA A 273 22.70 -18.45 -10.39
C ALA A 273 21.30 -18.37 -9.79
N ALA A 274 21.19 -18.48 -8.47
CA ALA A 274 19.91 -18.38 -7.75
C ALA A 274 19.28 -16.98 -7.93
N VAL A 275 20.11 -15.94 -7.80
CA VAL A 275 19.78 -14.56 -8.16
C VAL A 275 20.20 -14.31 -9.61
N THR A 276 19.27 -13.92 -10.47
CA THR A 276 19.50 -13.73 -11.91
C THR A 276 18.43 -12.80 -12.52
N THR A 277 18.46 -12.56 -13.83
CA THR A 277 17.37 -11.88 -14.56
C THR A 277 16.89 -12.73 -15.73
N ALA A 278 15.62 -12.55 -16.12
CA ALA A 278 15.01 -13.21 -17.28
C ALA A 278 14.25 -12.23 -18.18
N THR A 279 14.24 -12.50 -19.49
CA THR A 279 13.46 -11.79 -20.52
C THR A 279 12.67 -12.77 -21.39
N PHE A 280 11.62 -12.28 -22.06
CA PHE A 280 10.60 -13.08 -22.73
C PHE A 280 10.41 -12.64 -24.19
N SER A 281 10.18 -13.58 -25.11
CA SER A 281 10.06 -13.27 -26.55
C SER A 281 8.64 -13.05 -27.07
N ALA A 282 7.61 -13.31 -26.25
CA ALA A 282 6.20 -13.22 -26.62
C ALA A 282 5.32 -13.01 -25.38
N SER A 283 4.18 -12.34 -25.54
CA SER A 283 3.22 -12.11 -24.46
C SER A 283 2.46 -13.37 -24.06
N GLY A 284 1.95 -13.40 -22.82
CA GLY A 284 1.16 -14.49 -22.24
C GLY A 284 1.78 -15.08 -20.97
N ASP A 285 1.17 -16.14 -20.46
CA ASP A 285 1.59 -16.80 -19.21
C ASP A 285 2.76 -17.76 -19.42
N TYR A 286 3.72 -17.71 -18.50
CA TYR A 286 4.85 -18.63 -18.40
C TYR A 286 4.90 -19.24 -17.01
N VAL A 287 5.34 -20.50 -16.93
CA VAL A 287 5.83 -21.08 -15.67
C VAL A 287 7.35 -21.15 -15.75
N LEU A 288 8.03 -20.45 -14.85
CA LEU A 288 9.46 -20.59 -14.64
C LEU A 288 9.71 -21.51 -13.44
N LYS A 289 10.79 -22.28 -13.54
CA LYS A 289 11.17 -23.33 -12.62
C LYS A 289 12.55 -23.06 -12.05
N LEU A 290 12.68 -23.16 -10.73
CA LEU A 290 13.95 -23.31 -10.03
C LEU A 290 14.10 -24.77 -9.56
N SER A 291 15.23 -25.36 -9.88
CA SER A 291 15.61 -26.70 -9.43
C SER A 291 16.97 -26.68 -8.74
N ALA A 292 17.23 -27.68 -7.91
CA ALA A 292 18.52 -27.96 -7.28
C ALA A 292 18.96 -29.38 -7.67
N ASN A 293 20.23 -29.73 -7.48
CA ASN A 293 20.65 -31.14 -7.48
C ASN A 293 20.46 -31.78 -6.09
N GLY A 294 20.42 -33.11 -6.05
CA GLY A 294 19.92 -33.90 -4.91
C GLY A 294 18.38 -34.07 -4.89
N LEU A 295 17.66 -33.52 -5.87
CA LEU A 295 16.21 -33.67 -6.04
C LEU A 295 15.82 -34.96 -6.81
N GLU A 296 16.18 -36.15 -6.32
CA GLU A 296 15.70 -37.40 -6.96
C GLU A 296 14.18 -37.61 -6.76
N ASP A 297 13.61 -37.16 -5.63
CA ASP A 297 12.20 -37.35 -5.26
C ASP A 297 11.50 -36.04 -4.80
N GLN A 298 11.63 -34.92 -5.52
CA GLN A 298 10.88 -33.69 -5.18
C GLN A 298 10.36 -32.91 -6.39
N PRO A 299 9.16 -32.30 -6.26
CA PRO A 299 8.71 -31.30 -7.22
C PRO A 299 9.61 -30.05 -7.13
N PRO A 300 9.88 -29.38 -8.25
CA PRO A 300 10.66 -28.16 -8.30
C PRO A 300 9.85 -26.96 -7.78
N SER A 301 10.54 -25.91 -7.35
CA SER A 301 9.90 -24.63 -7.03
C SER A 301 9.56 -23.89 -8.31
N THR A 302 8.37 -23.28 -8.39
CA THR A 302 7.88 -22.62 -9.62
C THR A 302 7.23 -21.28 -9.33
N ILE A 303 7.29 -20.39 -10.33
CA ILE A 303 6.61 -19.09 -10.33
C ILE A 303 5.86 -18.89 -11.64
N ARG A 304 4.72 -18.20 -11.57
CA ARG A 304 4.00 -17.74 -12.76
C ARG A 304 4.51 -16.36 -13.12
N VAL A 305 4.84 -16.18 -14.40
CA VAL A 305 5.20 -14.87 -14.96
C VAL A 305 4.27 -14.53 -16.10
N HIS A 306 3.49 -13.45 -15.94
CA HIS A 306 2.62 -12.93 -17.00
C HIS A 306 3.36 -11.85 -17.79
N ALA A 307 3.65 -12.13 -19.07
CA ALA A 307 4.32 -11.19 -19.95
C ALA A 307 3.28 -10.33 -20.70
N GLU A 308 3.05 -9.09 -20.25
CA GLU A 308 2.15 -8.15 -20.94
C GLU A 308 2.87 -7.45 -22.12
N PRO A 309 2.15 -7.07 -23.19
CA PRO A 309 2.66 -6.17 -24.22
C PRO A 309 3.10 -4.83 -23.61
N SER A 310 4.13 -4.20 -24.18
CA SER A 310 4.59 -2.88 -23.75
C SER A 310 3.50 -1.81 -23.91
N PRO A 311 3.41 -0.82 -23.01
CA PRO A 311 2.50 0.31 -23.17
C PRO A 311 2.83 1.15 -24.43
N PRO A 312 1.88 1.95 -24.94
CA PRO A 312 2.16 2.91 -26.01
C PRO A 312 3.34 3.83 -25.68
N LYS A 313 4.19 4.11 -26.67
CA LYS A 313 5.40 4.96 -26.51
C LYS A 313 5.15 6.41 -26.09
N LYS A 314 3.89 6.86 -26.17
CA LYS A 314 3.42 8.12 -25.62
C LYS A 314 2.24 7.78 -24.72
N ARG A 315 2.33 8.16 -23.45
CA ARG A 315 1.17 8.24 -22.54
C ARG A 315 0.11 9.20 -23.08
N LEU A 316 -1.06 9.15 -22.47
CA LEU A 316 -2.07 10.20 -22.55
C LEU A 316 -1.64 11.43 -21.75
N ASP A 317 -2.20 12.58 -22.14
CA ASP A 317 -2.08 13.87 -21.49
C ASP A 317 -3.26 14.11 -20.56
N VAL A 318 -2.99 14.83 -19.47
CA VAL A 318 -3.97 15.06 -18.40
C VAL A 318 -4.98 16.14 -18.81
N VAL A 319 -6.21 16.03 -18.29
CA VAL A 319 -7.14 17.16 -18.24
C VAL A 319 -7.00 17.80 -16.86
N TYR A 320 -6.30 18.93 -16.82
CA TYR A 320 -6.17 19.73 -15.59
C TYR A 320 -7.54 20.19 -15.10
N THR A 321 -7.79 20.04 -13.79
CA THR A 321 -9.02 20.57 -13.18
C THR A 321 -9.00 22.09 -13.27
N ARG A 322 -10.08 22.61 -13.85
CA ARG A 322 -10.38 24.00 -14.25
C ARG A 322 -11.89 24.19 -14.10
N LYS A 323 -12.42 25.42 -14.15
CA LYS A 323 -13.83 25.70 -13.81
C LYS A 323 -14.84 24.79 -14.57
N TYR A 324 -15.75 24.14 -13.84
CA TYR A 324 -16.72 23.16 -14.36
C TYR A 324 -18.01 23.10 -13.53
N SER A 325 -19.13 22.61 -14.09
CA SER A 325 -20.40 22.38 -13.36
C SER A 325 -20.73 20.89 -13.19
N ILE A 326 -21.59 20.56 -12.22
CA ILE A 326 -21.98 19.18 -11.87
C ILE A 326 -23.51 19.04 -11.89
N ASP A 327 -24.03 18.48 -12.97
CA ASP A 327 -25.48 18.27 -13.15
C ASP A 327 -25.93 16.86 -12.70
N SER A 328 -25.02 15.99 -12.28
CA SER A 328 -25.30 14.67 -11.71
C SER A 328 -25.88 14.80 -10.29
N PRO A 329 -27.09 14.26 -10.01
CA PRO A 329 -27.72 14.43 -8.69
C PRO A 329 -26.87 13.93 -7.52
N LEU A 330 -26.19 12.78 -7.67
CA LEU A 330 -25.33 12.25 -6.62
C LEU A 330 -24.08 13.13 -6.42
N TRP A 331 -23.34 13.42 -7.51
CA TRP A 331 -22.09 14.16 -7.38
C TRP A 331 -22.29 15.63 -7.00
N ASN A 332 -23.40 16.27 -7.41
CA ASN A 332 -23.75 17.63 -7.00
C ASN A 332 -23.96 17.69 -5.48
N VAL A 333 -24.80 16.82 -4.92
CA VAL A 333 -25.07 16.78 -3.47
C VAL A 333 -23.81 16.42 -2.67
N ARG A 334 -22.99 15.47 -3.15
CA ARG A 334 -21.73 15.10 -2.46
C ARG A 334 -20.67 16.19 -2.57
N ALA A 335 -20.57 16.90 -3.70
CA ALA A 335 -19.68 18.05 -3.83
C ALA A 335 -20.15 19.20 -2.92
N LYS A 336 -21.45 19.52 -2.90
CA LYS A 336 -22.02 20.52 -1.99
C LYS A 336 -21.72 20.19 -0.51
N ALA A 337 -21.90 18.94 -0.09
CA ALA A 337 -21.55 18.49 1.27
C ALA A 337 -20.07 18.75 1.62
N LEU A 338 -19.15 18.48 0.68
CA LEU A 338 -17.72 18.76 0.87
C LEU A 338 -17.40 20.25 0.91
N ILE A 339 -18.01 21.06 0.03
CA ILE A 339 -17.74 22.49 -0.09
C ILE A 339 -18.37 23.29 1.06
N VAL A 340 -19.60 22.98 1.46
CA VAL A 340 -20.36 23.75 2.47
C VAL A 340 -20.02 23.35 3.90
N ASN A 341 -19.75 22.07 4.17
CA ASN A 341 -19.49 21.58 5.53
C ASN A 341 -18.04 21.11 5.72
N TRP A 342 -17.53 20.20 4.89
CA TRP A 342 -16.28 19.51 5.21
C TRP A 342 -15.02 20.36 5.07
N ILE A 343 -14.85 21.09 3.96
CA ILE A 343 -13.69 21.97 3.75
C ILE A 343 -13.69 23.15 4.74
N PRO A 344 -14.82 23.84 5.01
CA PRO A 344 -14.89 24.85 6.06
C PRO A 344 -14.51 24.31 7.45
N HIS A 345 -14.94 23.10 7.81
CA HIS A 345 -14.52 22.41 9.03
C HIS A 345 -13.00 22.12 9.06
N CYS A 346 -12.41 21.73 7.93
CA CYS A 346 -10.95 21.58 7.82
C CYS A 346 -10.21 22.91 8.00
N ILE A 347 -10.74 24.02 7.47
CA ILE A 347 -10.21 25.37 7.71
C ILE A 347 -10.25 25.71 9.20
N ASP A 348 -11.39 25.49 9.86
CA ASP A 348 -11.56 25.77 11.29
C ASP A 348 -10.52 25.01 12.15
N TYR A 349 -10.31 23.72 11.91
CA TYR A 349 -9.31 22.95 12.65
C TYR A 349 -7.85 23.31 12.32
N CYS A 350 -7.54 23.73 11.09
CA CYS A 350 -6.19 24.20 10.73
C CYS A 350 -5.82 25.54 11.38
N GLU A 351 -6.80 26.32 11.84
CA GLU A 351 -6.61 27.58 12.57
C GLU A 351 -6.69 27.44 14.10
N ARG A 352 -7.05 26.25 14.64
CA ARG A 352 -7.10 25.99 16.08
C ARG A 352 -5.71 25.77 16.68
N SER A 353 -5.38 26.53 17.73
CA SER A 353 -4.20 26.33 18.59
C SER A 353 -4.53 25.74 19.96
N ASP A 354 -5.80 25.41 20.22
CA ASP A 354 -6.30 24.85 21.49
C ASP A 354 -6.41 23.31 21.50
N LEU A 355 -6.13 22.66 20.37
CA LEU A 355 -6.13 21.20 20.23
C LEU A 355 -5.16 20.56 21.23
N ARG A 356 -5.54 19.40 21.79
CA ARG A 356 -4.70 18.62 22.72
C ARG A 356 -3.98 17.47 22.01
N GLU A 357 -4.67 16.85 21.05
CA GLU A 357 -4.22 15.74 20.22
C GLU A 357 -4.58 16.07 18.78
N GLY A 358 -3.78 15.63 17.79
CA GLY A 358 -3.89 16.12 16.41
C GLY A 358 -3.51 17.59 16.24
N GLN A 359 -2.51 18.04 17.01
CA GLN A 359 -2.03 19.41 17.08
C GLN A 359 -1.29 19.89 15.83
N GLY A 360 -1.25 21.21 15.66
CA GLY A 360 -0.47 21.91 14.64
C GLY A 360 -1.27 22.21 13.38
N GLY A 361 -0.99 23.35 12.78
CA GLY A 361 -1.64 23.84 11.57
C GLY A 361 -0.95 25.12 11.09
N LEU A 362 -1.67 26.23 11.06
CA LEU A 362 -1.11 27.54 10.69
C LEU A 362 -0.10 28.11 11.69
N ASP A 363 -0.24 27.75 12.97
CA ASP A 363 0.66 28.15 14.06
C ASP A 363 2.13 27.78 13.77
N ASN A 364 2.38 26.54 13.35
CA ASN A 364 3.71 26.05 12.97
C ASN A 364 4.36 26.89 11.85
N PHE A 365 3.58 27.43 10.90
CA PHE A 365 4.11 28.35 9.88
C PHE A 365 4.38 29.75 10.47
N LEU A 366 3.51 30.27 11.34
CA LEU A 366 3.71 31.56 12.01
C LEU A 366 4.99 31.55 12.88
N GLU A 367 5.23 30.46 13.62
CA GLU A 367 6.44 30.31 14.44
C GLU A 367 7.71 30.12 13.58
N ALA A 368 7.65 29.33 12.51
CA ALA A 368 8.78 29.20 11.57
C ALA A 368 9.11 30.55 10.90
N ALA A 369 8.10 31.34 10.54
CA ALA A 369 8.28 32.68 10.00
C ALA A 369 8.93 33.64 11.01
N LYS A 370 8.60 33.56 12.31
CA LYS A 370 9.30 34.30 13.37
C LYS A 370 10.77 33.87 13.48
N ALA A 371 11.04 32.56 13.51
CA ALA A 371 12.39 32.02 13.60
C ALA A 371 13.28 32.51 12.44
N LEU A 372 12.76 32.51 11.20
CA LEU A 372 13.47 33.03 10.02
C LEU A 372 13.74 34.54 10.05
N ARG A 373 12.99 35.32 10.86
CA ARG A 373 13.26 36.75 11.11
C ARG A 373 14.14 36.99 12.35
N GLY A 374 14.53 35.94 13.09
CA GLY A 374 15.26 36.06 14.35
C GLY A 374 14.40 36.54 15.53
N GLU A 375 13.07 36.44 15.41
CA GLU A 375 12.12 36.81 16.46
C GLU A 375 11.94 35.65 17.48
N PRO A 376 11.58 35.94 18.74
CA PRO A 376 11.21 34.90 19.71
C PRO A 376 10.05 34.04 19.21
N HIS A 377 10.27 32.72 19.14
CA HIS A 377 9.34 31.75 18.56
C HIS A 377 9.14 30.54 19.49
N ALA A 378 8.02 29.84 19.34
CA ALA A 378 7.80 28.54 19.97
C ALA A 378 8.46 27.39 19.18
N LYS A 379 8.40 26.17 19.72
CA LYS A 379 8.77 24.95 18.99
C LYS A 379 7.60 24.47 18.12
N HIS A 380 7.90 23.68 17.09
CA HIS A 380 6.88 22.98 16.30
C HIS A 380 6.03 22.07 17.21
N ILE A 381 4.71 22.08 17.00
CA ILE A 381 3.75 21.24 17.75
C ILE A 381 3.04 20.23 16.85
N GLY A 382 2.64 19.10 17.44
CA GLY A 382 2.04 17.98 16.72
C GLY A 382 3.06 17.00 16.14
N TYR A 383 2.71 16.41 14.99
CA TYR A 383 3.60 15.54 14.23
C TYR A 383 4.47 16.37 13.31
N VAL A 384 5.69 15.90 13.01
CA VAL A 384 6.63 16.54 12.06
C VAL A 384 6.04 16.83 10.67
N PHE A 385 4.93 16.19 10.30
CA PHE A 385 4.18 16.42 9.06
C PHE A 385 2.90 17.27 9.23
N SER A 386 2.68 17.96 10.36
CA SER A 386 1.46 18.76 10.62
C SER A 386 1.21 19.88 9.58
N ASN A 387 2.22 20.27 8.78
CA ASN A 387 2.04 21.18 7.65
C ASN A 387 1.26 20.55 6.47
N ALA A 388 1.27 19.23 6.33
CA ALA A 388 0.72 18.54 5.15
C ALA A 388 -0.80 18.72 5.03
N TRP A 389 -1.56 18.65 6.13
CA TRP A 389 -3.01 18.87 6.08
C TRP A 389 -3.39 20.32 5.79
N VAL A 390 -2.54 21.29 6.13
CA VAL A 390 -2.71 22.69 5.70
C VAL A 390 -2.56 22.79 4.17
N HIS A 391 -1.50 22.20 3.59
CA HIS A 391 -1.30 22.19 2.14
C HIS A 391 -2.41 21.45 1.38
N GLN A 392 -2.87 20.31 1.88
CA GLN A 392 -4.04 19.60 1.32
C GLN A 392 -5.33 20.40 1.43
N THR A 393 -5.51 21.20 2.50
CA THR A 393 -6.68 22.07 2.66
C THR A 393 -6.61 23.25 1.69
N VAL A 394 -5.42 23.83 1.44
CA VAL A 394 -5.21 24.81 0.35
C VAL A 394 -5.55 24.21 -1.01
N GLU A 395 -5.06 23.01 -1.31
CA GLU A 395 -5.37 22.31 -2.56
C GLU A 395 -6.89 22.07 -2.69
N SER A 396 -7.53 21.59 -1.63
CA SER A 396 -8.98 21.35 -1.58
C SER A 396 -9.81 22.63 -1.77
N MET A 397 -9.40 23.74 -1.16
CA MET A 397 -10.03 25.05 -1.38
C MET A 397 -9.85 25.51 -2.84
N CYS A 398 -8.68 25.31 -3.44
CA CYS A 398 -8.43 25.68 -4.83
C CYS A 398 -9.33 24.89 -5.80
N ILE A 399 -9.51 23.59 -5.55
CA ILE A 399 -10.38 22.71 -6.33
C ILE A 399 -11.86 23.06 -6.10
N ALA A 400 -12.29 23.30 -4.86
CA ALA A 400 -13.65 23.70 -4.52
C ALA A 400 -14.07 25.03 -5.17
N LEU A 401 -13.14 25.99 -5.31
CA LEU A 401 -13.37 27.26 -6.02
C LEU A 401 -13.51 27.11 -7.54
N MET A 402 -13.09 25.96 -8.11
CA MET A 402 -13.31 25.63 -9.53
C MET A 402 -14.65 24.92 -9.79
N VAL A 403 -15.43 24.58 -8.76
CA VAL A 403 -16.81 24.09 -8.94
C VAL A 403 -17.72 25.28 -9.21
N ASP A 404 -18.50 25.25 -10.29
CA ASP A 404 -19.53 26.24 -10.52
C ASP A 404 -20.66 26.07 -9.48
N PRO A 405 -21.03 27.10 -8.71
CA PRO A 405 -22.07 26.98 -7.69
C PRO A 405 -23.48 26.82 -8.25
N GLN A 406 -23.71 27.09 -9.55
CA GLN A 406 -25.04 27.01 -10.19
C GLN A 406 -26.12 27.79 -9.41
N ASP A 407 -25.76 29.00 -8.99
CA ASP A 407 -26.53 29.94 -8.16
C ASP A 407 -26.90 29.45 -6.74
N ASP A 408 -26.32 28.36 -6.25
CA ASP A 408 -26.53 27.87 -4.87
C ASP A 408 -25.89 28.81 -3.82
N PRO A 409 -26.69 29.44 -2.93
CA PRO A 409 -26.19 30.47 -2.02
C PRO A 409 -25.28 29.92 -0.91
N GLU A 410 -25.40 28.64 -0.56
CA GLU A 410 -24.55 28.01 0.46
C GLU A 410 -23.17 27.68 -0.12
N ILE A 411 -23.12 27.20 -1.37
CA ILE A 411 -21.85 27.00 -2.10
C ILE A 411 -21.15 28.35 -2.31
N ILE A 412 -21.88 29.39 -2.74
CA ILE A 412 -21.32 30.76 -2.92
C ILE A 412 -20.73 31.30 -1.61
N ALA A 413 -21.46 31.18 -0.49
CA ALA A 413 -20.97 31.63 0.81
C ALA A 413 -19.72 30.87 1.29
N ALA A 414 -19.69 29.55 1.10
CA ALA A 414 -18.54 28.72 1.43
C ALA A 414 -17.32 29.03 0.53
N GLN A 415 -17.53 29.23 -0.77
CA GLN A 415 -16.48 29.65 -1.70
C GLN A 415 -15.92 31.04 -1.35
N ALA A 416 -16.77 32.02 -1.00
CA ALA A 416 -16.31 33.33 -0.53
C ALA A 416 -15.45 33.23 0.76
N ARG A 417 -15.80 32.31 1.68
CA ARG A 417 -14.95 31.96 2.83
C ARG A 417 -13.60 31.41 2.37
N MET A 418 -13.59 30.39 1.50
CA MET A 418 -12.36 29.74 1.01
C MET A 418 -11.41 30.72 0.31
N HIS A 419 -11.92 31.60 -0.55
CA HIS A 419 -11.12 32.65 -1.19
C HIS A 419 -10.46 33.57 -0.15
N THR A 420 -11.22 34.01 0.86
CA THR A 420 -10.71 34.85 1.96
C THR A 420 -9.66 34.11 2.80
N THR A 421 -9.86 32.81 3.02
CA THR A 421 -8.90 31.94 3.70
C THR A 421 -7.61 31.76 2.90
N ILE A 422 -7.68 31.55 1.58
CA ILE A 422 -6.48 31.44 0.71
C ILE A 422 -5.63 32.73 0.78
N GLU A 423 -6.26 33.90 0.66
CA GLU A 423 -5.54 35.19 0.77
C GLU A 423 -4.89 35.42 2.14
N LYS A 424 -5.48 34.89 3.21
CA LYS A 424 -4.89 34.89 4.56
C LYS A 424 -3.73 33.89 4.68
N TRP A 425 -3.89 32.68 4.12
CA TRP A 425 -2.99 31.55 4.34
C TRP A 425 -1.73 31.60 3.48
N ILE A 426 -1.82 32.03 2.21
CA ILE A 426 -0.66 32.08 1.30
C ILE A 426 0.49 32.92 1.89
N PRO A 427 0.28 34.17 2.36
CA PRO A 427 1.35 34.96 2.98
C PRO A 427 1.96 34.30 4.22
N ILE A 428 1.17 33.61 5.03
CA ILE A 428 1.64 32.90 6.23
C ILE A 428 2.54 31.72 5.86
N ILE A 429 2.13 30.91 4.87
CA ILE A 429 2.90 29.76 4.38
C ILE A 429 4.21 30.24 3.73
N LEU A 430 4.16 31.28 2.89
CA LEU A 430 5.34 31.80 2.19
C LEU A 430 6.32 32.50 3.13
N ALA A 431 5.86 33.12 4.22
CA ALA A 431 6.74 33.70 5.24
C ALA A 431 7.57 32.66 6.01
N ALA A 432 7.23 31.37 5.90
CA ALA A 432 7.98 30.25 6.46
C ALA A 432 8.93 29.55 5.45
N GLN A 433 9.01 30.03 4.20
CA GLN A 433 9.94 29.48 3.20
C GLN A 433 11.36 30.05 3.43
N GLU A 434 12.35 29.17 3.51
CA GLU A 434 13.74 29.55 3.74
C GLU A 434 14.34 30.30 2.53
N PRO A 435 15.43 31.10 2.73
CA PRO A 435 15.99 31.94 1.67
C PRO A 435 16.41 31.21 0.39
N ASP A 436 16.81 29.95 0.47
CA ASP A 436 17.17 29.12 -0.70
C ASP A 436 15.95 28.51 -1.42
N GLY A 437 14.87 28.24 -0.70
CA GLY A 437 13.64 27.62 -1.21
C GLY A 437 13.07 26.51 -0.33
N TYR A 438 13.80 26.01 0.67
CA TYR A 438 13.32 24.96 1.56
C TYR A 438 12.04 25.37 2.33
N LEU A 439 11.12 24.43 2.58
CA LEU A 439 9.86 24.70 3.29
C LEU A 439 9.40 23.45 4.05
N GLN A 440 9.80 23.33 5.32
CA GLN A 440 9.20 22.37 6.25
C GLN A 440 9.40 22.87 7.69
N THR A 441 8.32 23.19 8.40
CA THR A 441 8.41 24.02 9.62
C THR A 441 9.05 23.29 10.80
N ALA A 442 8.90 21.96 10.89
CA ALA A 442 9.51 21.20 11.99
C ALA A 442 11.04 21.31 11.94
N TYR A 443 11.64 21.33 10.74
CA TYR A 443 13.07 21.50 10.54
C TYR A 443 13.49 22.95 10.78
N THR A 444 12.76 23.94 10.26
CA THR A 444 13.05 25.36 10.50
C THR A 444 13.02 25.68 12.00
N LEU A 445 12.16 25.01 12.77
CA LEU A 445 12.01 25.11 14.23
C LEU A 445 12.81 24.07 15.05
N ALA A 446 13.60 23.21 14.40
CA ALA A 446 14.28 22.11 15.09
C ALA A 446 15.52 22.57 15.88
N ASP A 447 15.77 21.87 16.99
CA ASP A 447 17.06 21.95 17.68
C ASP A 447 18.16 21.36 16.77
N ARG A 448 19.15 22.19 16.42
CA ARG A 448 20.25 21.81 15.51
C ARG A 448 21.20 20.78 16.11
N THR A 449 21.15 20.51 17.42
CA THR A 449 21.84 19.36 18.03
C THR A 449 21.15 18.03 17.73
N VAL A 450 19.85 18.07 17.37
CA VAL A 450 19.03 16.89 17.04
C VAL A 450 18.87 16.75 15.52
N TRP A 451 18.53 17.83 14.80
CA TRP A 451 18.44 17.87 13.33
C TRP A 451 19.51 18.83 12.75
N PRO A 452 20.75 18.35 12.52
CA PRO A 452 21.90 19.20 12.21
C PRO A 452 21.94 19.70 10.75
N ALA A 453 21.26 19.03 9.81
CA ALA A 453 21.24 19.40 8.40
C ALA A 453 20.01 18.84 7.67
N HIS A 454 19.49 19.57 6.68
CA HIS A 454 18.44 19.13 5.73
C HIS A 454 18.79 17.75 5.15
N TRP A 455 17.78 16.90 4.93
CA TRP A 455 17.91 15.59 4.30
C TRP A 455 18.95 14.69 4.99
N THR A 456 18.91 14.61 6.31
CA THR A 456 19.81 13.71 7.07
C THR A 456 19.33 12.26 6.93
N PRO A 457 20.17 11.26 6.57
CA PRO A 457 19.72 9.88 6.34
C PRO A 457 19.03 9.21 7.55
N ALA A 458 19.43 9.56 8.77
CA ALA A 458 18.78 9.10 10.01
C ALA A 458 17.41 9.76 10.27
N GLN A 459 17.03 10.76 9.47
CA GLN A 459 15.83 11.60 9.63
C GLN A 459 14.85 11.46 8.46
N ARG A 460 15.04 10.47 7.58
CA ARG A 460 14.10 10.13 6.49
C ARG A 460 12.67 9.88 6.99
N GLY A 461 12.50 9.42 8.23
CA GLY A 461 11.18 9.28 8.87
C GLY A 461 10.47 10.59 9.21
N ASN A 462 11.09 11.75 8.97
CA ASN A 462 10.58 13.07 9.36
C ASN A 462 9.87 13.86 8.25
N HIS A 463 9.55 13.22 7.12
CA HIS A 463 8.56 13.70 6.16
C HIS A 463 8.93 15.04 5.47
N GLU A 464 10.23 15.34 5.30
CA GLU A 464 10.75 16.56 4.65
C GLU A 464 10.22 16.71 3.20
N GLY A 465 10.29 15.61 2.43
CA GLY A 465 9.79 15.52 1.06
C GLY A 465 8.28 15.32 1.01
N TYR A 466 7.70 14.57 1.95
CA TYR A 466 6.26 14.41 2.07
C TYR A 466 5.53 15.75 2.19
N VAL A 467 5.96 16.62 3.11
CA VAL A 467 5.41 17.99 3.25
C VAL A 467 5.68 18.83 1.98
N SER A 468 6.91 18.77 1.45
CA SER A 468 7.30 19.49 0.23
C SER A 468 6.43 19.13 -0.99
N GLY A 469 6.08 17.85 -1.14
CA GLY A 469 5.26 17.34 -2.23
C GLY A 469 3.83 17.88 -2.21
N TYR A 470 3.16 17.87 -1.04
CA TYR A 470 1.83 18.48 -0.90
C TYR A 470 1.82 19.99 -1.17
N PHE A 471 2.90 20.70 -0.82
CA PHE A 471 3.01 22.13 -1.17
C PHE A 471 3.04 22.33 -2.69
N ILE A 472 3.87 21.55 -3.41
CA ILE A 472 3.96 21.55 -4.87
C ILE A 472 2.61 21.20 -5.52
N GLU A 473 1.90 20.18 -5.01
CA GLU A 473 0.55 19.79 -5.45
C GLU A 473 -0.47 20.92 -5.27
N SER A 474 -0.45 21.60 -4.12
CA SER A 474 -1.31 22.76 -3.86
C SER A 474 -1.04 23.93 -4.81
N ALA A 475 0.24 24.15 -5.19
CA ALA A 475 0.65 25.21 -6.10
C ALA A 475 0.18 24.99 -7.56
N ILE A 476 0.13 23.74 -8.04
CA ILE A 476 -0.43 23.40 -9.35
C ILE A 476 -1.93 23.78 -9.39
N ASN A 477 -2.71 23.35 -8.40
CA ASN A 477 -4.14 23.61 -8.35
C ASN A 477 -4.46 25.11 -8.12
N HIS A 478 -3.60 25.84 -7.41
CA HIS A 478 -3.70 27.29 -7.29
C HIS A 478 -3.47 28.03 -8.62
N TYR A 479 -2.48 27.59 -9.42
CA TYR A 479 -2.25 28.14 -10.75
C TYR A 479 -3.45 27.86 -11.68
N THR A 480 -4.03 26.65 -11.64
CA THR A 480 -5.18 26.32 -12.52
C THR A 480 -6.47 27.00 -12.09
N LEU A 481 -6.67 27.27 -10.79
CA LEU A 481 -7.75 28.12 -10.28
C LEU A 481 -7.61 29.55 -10.81
N THR A 482 -6.43 30.14 -10.68
CA THR A 482 -6.18 31.57 -11.00
C THR A 482 -5.83 31.82 -12.46
N ASP A 483 -5.88 30.79 -13.31
CA ASP A 483 -5.43 30.79 -14.72
C ASP A 483 -4.07 31.48 -14.93
N GLY A 484 -3.12 31.15 -14.06
CA GLY A 484 -1.76 31.73 -14.04
C GLY A 484 -1.66 33.20 -13.66
N GLN A 485 -2.77 33.87 -13.28
CA GLN A 485 -2.75 35.29 -12.91
C GLN A 485 -2.11 35.54 -11.54
N ASP A 486 -2.11 34.55 -10.64
CA ASP A 486 -1.34 34.61 -9.40
C ASP A 486 -0.32 33.47 -9.29
N LEU A 487 0.94 33.88 -9.36
CA LEU A 487 2.12 33.03 -9.32
C LEU A 487 2.74 32.89 -7.92
N ARG A 488 2.12 33.44 -6.85
CA ARG A 488 2.66 33.37 -5.47
C ARG A 488 3.08 31.95 -5.06
N LEU A 489 2.17 30.98 -5.14
CA LEU A 489 2.48 29.58 -4.82
C LEU A 489 3.31 28.89 -5.92
N TYR A 490 3.07 29.18 -7.20
CA TYR A 490 3.81 28.56 -8.32
C TYR A 490 5.31 28.87 -8.27
N ASN A 491 5.66 30.14 -8.09
CA ASN A 491 7.06 30.58 -7.99
C ASN A 491 7.74 30.01 -6.73
N ALA A 492 7.02 29.92 -5.61
CA ALA A 492 7.54 29.33 -4.38
C ALA A 492 7.74 27.81 -4.49
N ALA A 493 6.82 27.09 -5.14
CA ALA A 493 6.95 25.66 -5.44
C ALA A 493 8.12 25.38 -6.41
N LYS A 494 8.30 26.26 -7.41
CA LYS A 494 9.47 26.23 -8.30
C LYS A 494 10.78 26.43 -7.53
N LYS A 495 10.82 27.45 -6.66
CA LYS A 495 11.97 27.71 -5.77
C LYS A 495 12.28 26.52 -4.85
N LEU A 496 11.25 25.83 -4.33
CA LEU A 496 11.42 24.60 -3.54
C LEU A 496 11.97 23.46 -4.40
N ALA A 497 11.42 23.22 -5.58
CA ALA A 497 11.91 22.19 -6.50
C ALA A 497 13.36 22.47 -6.97
N ASP A 498 13.72 23.74 -7.18
CA ASP A 498 15.08 24.20 -7.49
C ASP A 498 16.03 24.00 -6.29
N CYS A 499 15.62 24.31 -5.06
CA CYS A 499 16.37 24.02 -3.83
C CYS A 499 16.68 22.52 -3.69
N TRP A 500 15.68 21.65 -3.90
CA TRP A 500 15.87 20.21 -3.86
C TRP A 500 16.78 19.72 -4.99
N ALA A 501 16.57 20.18 -6.24
CA ALA A 501 17.42 19.84 -7.38
C ALA A 501 18.85 20.40 -7.27
N ALA A 502 19.05 21.48 -6.51
CA ALA A 502 20.37 22.02 -6.20
C ALA A 502 21.17 21.10 -5.26
N ASN A 503 20.51 20.44 -4.30
CA ASN A 503 21.15 19.69 -3.21
C ASN A 503 21.15 18.16 -3.37
N ILE A 504 20.15 17.59 -4.04
CA ILE A 504 19.97 16.14 -4.24
C ILE A 504 20.12 15.80 -5.73
N GLY A 505 20.71 14.64 -6.04
CA GLY A 505 20.93 14.18 -7.42
C GLY A 505 22.27 13.47 -7.64
N PRO A 506 22.55 13.04 -8.88
CA PRO A 506 23.83 12.42 -9.25
C PRO A 506 25.02 13.32 -8.93
N GLY A 507 26.03 12.77 -8.24
CA GLY A 507 27.19 13.54 -7.76
C GLY A 507 26.92 14.47 -6.57
N LYS A 508 25.70 14.43 -6.01
CA LYS A 508 25.27 15.20 -4.83
C LYS A 508 24.86 14.24 -3.70
N LYS A 509 23.95 14.66 -2.81
CA LYS A 509 23.40 13.78 -1.77
C LYS A 509 22.48 12.72 -2.38
N GLU A 510 22.71 11.45 -2.03
CA GLU A 510 21.77 10.35 -2.26
C GLU A 510 20.73 10.29 -1.11
N TRP A 511 19.44 10.40 -1.44
CA TRP A 511 18.38 10.51 -0.45
C TRP A 511 17.02 10.05 -1.01
N PHE A 512 16.14 9.63 -0.11
CA PHE A 512 14.73 9.29 -0.35
C PHE A 512 13.94 9.52 0.95
N ASP A 513 12.66 9.87 0.86
CA ASP A 513 11.82 10.08 2.05
C ASP A 513 11.29 8.74 2.62
N GLY A 514 11.17 8.64 3.94
CA GLY A 514 10.49 7.54 4.62
C GLY A 514 8.97 7.58 4.47
N HIS A 515 8.39 8.62 3.87
CA HIS A 515 7.03 8.66 3.35
C HIS A 515 7.01 9.31 1.96
N GLN A 516 6.68 8.51 0.95
CA GLN A 516 6.62 8.90 -0.46
C GLN A 516 5.50 9.90 -0.71
N GLU A 517 5.76 10.89 -1.56
CA GLU A 517 4.80 11.86 -2.16
C GLU A 517 5.58 12.77 -3.14
N MET A 518 6.76 13.22 -2.69
CA MET A 518 7.65 14.11 -3.43
C MET A 518 7.96 13.59 -4.83
N GLU A 519 8.10 12.27 -4.98
CA GLU A 519 8.40 11.63 -6.26
C GLU A 519 7.26 11.80 -7.28
N GLN A 520 5.98 11.71 -6.88
CA GLN A 520 4.87 11.99 -7.80
C GLN A 520 4.59 13.49 -7.99
N ALA A 521 4.76 14.29 -6.93
CA ALA A 521 4.61 15.74 -6.99
C ALA A 521 5.63 16.37 -7.97
N LEU A 522 6.90 15.96 -7.92
CA LEU A 522 7.95 16.44 -8.82
C LEU A 522 7.73 16.04 -10.29
N VAL A 523 7.20 14.85 -10.60
CA VAL A 523 6.86 14.50 -11.99
C VAL A 523 5.65 15.30 -12.48
N ARG A 524 4.59 15.42 -11.66
CA ARG A 524 3.41 16.24 -11.99
C ARG A 524 3.77 17.70 -12.19
N PHE A 525 4.65 18.26 -11.36
CA PHE A 525 5.13 19.63 -11.49
C PHE A 525 6.08 19.81 -12.67
N GLY A 526 7.00 18.87 -12.92
CA GLY A 526 7.85 18.89 -14.11
C GLY A 526 7.04 18.86 -15.41
N ARG A 527 6.02 18.00 -15.49
CA ARG A 527 5.02 18.00 -16.58
C ARG A 527 4.32 19.36 -16.68
N PHE A 528 3.81 19.89 -15.56
CA PHE A 528 3.09 21.16 -15.56
C PHE A 528 3.96 22.35 -15.99
N VAL A 529 5.20 22.45 -15.52
CA VAL A 529 6.18 23.47 -15.92
C VAL A 529 6.52 23.35 -17.40
N ASN A 530 6.64 22.13 -17.94
CA ASN A 530 6.78 21.91 -19.38
C ASN A 530 5.54 22.35 -20.16
N ASP A 531 4.34 22.09 -19.65
CA ASP A 531 3.08 22.47 -20.30
C ASP A 531 2.81 23.99 -20.23
N GLN A 532 3.28 24.70 -19.19
CA GLN A 532 3.07 26.15 -19.03
C GLN A 532 4.24 27.02 -19.58
N GLU A 533 5.49 26.57 -19.49
CA GLU A 533 6.68 27.34 -19.89
C GLU A 533 7.45 26.76 -21.10
N GLY A 534 7.15 25.52 -21.49
CA GLY A 534 7.83 24.81 -22.58
C GLY A 534 9.31 24.55 -22.34
N ASN A 535 10.03 24.27 -23.44
CA ASN A 535 11.49 24.24 -23.50
C ASN A 535 12.18 23.30 -22.49
N HIS A 536 11.55 22.17 -22.12
CA HIS A 536 12.11 21.15 -21.22
C HIS A 536 12.49 21.67 -19.81
N ARG A 537 11.89 22.79 -19.37
CA ARG A 537 12.22 23.44 -18.09
C ARG A 537 11.87 22.60 -16.85
N GLY A 538 10.93 21.66 -16.97
CA GLY A 538 10.54 20.74 -15.89
C GLY A 538 11.28 19.40 -15.90
N ASP A 539 12.10 19.10 -16.92
CA ASP A 539 12.78 17.80 -17.06
C ASP A 539 13.73 17.54 -15.88
N SER A 540 14.34 18.58 -15.31
CA SER A 540 15.17 18.49 -14.09
C SER A 540 14.41 17.93 -12.89
N TYR A 541 13.14 18.32 -12.71
CA TYR A 541 12.29 17.83 -11.62
C TYR A 541 11.87 16.37 -11.85
N ILE A 542 11.61 15.98 -13.11
CA ILE A 542 11.34 14.59 -13.48
C ILE A 542 12.56 13.70 -13.24
N GLN A 543 13.78 14.16 -13.57
CA GLN A 543 15.01 13.42 -13.29
C GLN A 543 15.33 13.35 -11.79
N LEU A 544 15.05 14.41 -11.02
CA LEU A 544 15.14 14.37 -9.56
C LEU A 544 14.18 13.34 -8.97
N ALA A 545 12.92 13.30 -9.42
CA ALA A 545 11.95 12.30 -9.00
C ALA A 545 12.45 10.87 -9.26
N LYS A 546 12.99 10.59 -10.45
CA LYS A 546 13.60 9.28 -10.74
C LYS A 546 14.76 8.98 -9.80
N PHE A 547 15.63 9.97 -9.52
CA PHE A 547 16.76 9.78 -8.62
C PHE A 547 16.34 9.48 -7.17
N LEU A 548 15.28 10.10 -6.66
CA LEU A 548 14.70 9.77 -5.35
C LEU A 548 14.19 8.32 -5.30
N LEU A 549 13.54 7.84 -6.37
CA LEU A 549 13.10 6.44 -6.48
C LEU A 549 14.29 5.48 -6.59
N ASP A 550 15.27 5.74 -7.47
CA ASP A 550 16.47 4.92 -7.66
C ASP A 550 17.34 4.84 -6.37
N SER A 551 17.27 5.87 -5.52
CA SER A 551 17.93 5.91 -4.20
C SER A 551 17.31 4.95 -3.17
N ARG A 552 16.06 4.49 -3.37
CA ARG A 552 15.27 3.73 -2.38
C ARG A 552 15.72 2.26 -2.31
N ARG A 553 16.60 1.94 -1.35
CA ARG A 553 17.10 0.58 -1.05
C ARG A 553 17.70 0.48 0.35
N GLY A 554 17.79 -0.75 0.89
CA GLY A 554 18.50 -1.06 2.14
C GLY A 554 17.76 -0.71 3.44
N GLY A 555 16.46 -0.40 3.38
CA GLY A 555 15.60 -0.19 4.55
C GLY A 555 14.55 -1.31 4.70
N GLN A 556 13.26 -0.96 4.78
CA GLN A 556 12.21 -1.87 5.27
C GLN A 556 11.06 -2.09 4.27
N GLU A 557 10.17 -3.04 4.57
CA GLU A 557 8.91 -3.20 3.81
C GLU A 557 7.93 -2.05 4.08
N TYR A 558 7.91 -1.54 5.31
CA TYR A 558 7.03 -0.46 5.78
C TYR A 558 7.06 0.81 4.91
N ASP A 559 8.26 1.25 4.51
CA ASP A 559 8.54 2.39 3.63
C ASP A 559 9.00 1.98 2.22
N GLN A 560 8.74 0.72 1.85
CA GLN A 560 9.05 0.11 0.56
C GLN A 560 10.52 0.33 0.14
N SER A 561 11.46 0.34 1.09
CA SER A 561 12.90 0.53 0.85
C SER A 561 13.75 -0.72 1.08
N HIS A 562 13.16 -1.85 1.45
CA HIS A 562 13.77 -3.18 1.49
C HIS A 562 14.47 -3.58 0.17
N LEU A 563 13.91 -3.21 -0.99
CA LEU A 563 14.43 -3.54 -2.33
C LEU A 563 14.39 -2.34 -3.28
N PRO A 564 15.26 -2.27 -4.31
CA PRO A 564 15.18 -1.27 -5.37
C PRO A 564 13.82 -1.31 -6.11
N PRO A 565 13.29 -0.19 -6.64
CA PRO A 565 11.95 -0.14 -7.24
C PRO A 565 11.70 -1.20 -8.33
N GLY A 566 12.66 -1.39 -9.24
CA GLY A 566 12.58 -2.38 -10.33
C GLY A 566 12.61 -3.86 -9.89
N GLN A 567 12.72 -4.13 -8.59
CA GLN A 567 12.80 -5.48 -8.01
C GLN A 567 11.64 -5.80 -7.05
N GLN A 568 10.67 -4.88 -6.88
CA GLN A 568 9.48 -5.10 -6.06
C GLN A 568 8.35 -5.66 -6.92
N TYR A 569 7.76 -6.77 -6.46
CA TYR A 569 6.73 -7.53 -7.20
C TYR A 569 5.44 -7.76 -6.40
N GLU A 570 5.42 -7.41 -5.11
CA GLU A 570 4.29 -7.56 -4.19
C GLU A 570 4.06 -6.27 -3.37
N ALA A 571 2.79 -5.93 -3.12
CA ALA A 571 2.42 -4.77 -2.33
C ALA A 571 2.61 -5.07 -0.83
N VAL A 572 3.54 -4.35 -0.19
CA VAL A 572 3.97 -4.58 1.21
C VAL A 572 4.05 -3.28 2.00
N GLY A 573 3.97 -3.39 3.33
CA GLY A 573 4.07 -2.24 4.24
C GLY A 573 2.86 -1.30 4.17
N HIS A 574 3.08 -0.05 4.61
CA HIS A 574 2.03 0.96 4.81
C HIS A 574 1.34 1.35 3.49
N ALA A 575 0.01 1.36 3.46
CA ALA A 575 -0.75 1.39 2.20
C ALA A 575 -0.69 2.73 1.43
N VAL A 576 -0.63 3.88 2.14
CA VAL A 576 -0.42 5.20 1.51
C VAL A 576 0.98 5.30 0.89
N ARG A 577 2.04 5.12 1.69
CA ARG A 577 3.44 5.06 1.25
C ARG A 577 3.60 4.21 -0.01
N ALA A 578 3.08 3.00 0.01
CA ALA A 578 3.07 2.08 -1.11
C ALA A 578 2.37 2.66 -2.35
N THR A 579 1.13 3.15 -2.24
CA THR A 579 0.40 3.66 -3.43
C THR A 579 0.95 4.98 -3.97
N TYR A 580 1.45 5.88 -3.13
CA TYR A 580 2.11 7.12 -3.55
C TYR A 580 3.44 6.81 -4.26
N PHE A 581 4.21 5.85 -3.74
CA PHE A 581 5.40 5.29 -4.39
C PHE A 581 5.08 4.67 -5.75
N TYR A 582 4.08 3.80 -5.84
CA TYR A 582 3.70 3.14 -7.09
C TYR A 582 3.13 4.15 -8.12
N SER A 583 2.45 5.21 -7.66
CA SER A 583 2.04 6.35 -8.49
C SER A 583 3.26 7.08 -9.08
N GLY A 584 4.26 7.42 -8.25
CA GLY A 584 5.52 8.02 -8.72
C GLY A 584 6.31 7.12 -9.67
N MET A 585 6.38 5.82 -9.39
CA MET A 585 6.97 4.82 -10.29
C MET A 585 6.22 4.74 -11.63
N ALA A 586 4.89 4.80 -11.63
CA ALA A 586 4.07 4.76 -12.84
C ALA A 586 4.18 6.06 -13.66
N ASP A 587 4.29 7.22 -13.02
CA ASP A 587 4.61 8.50 -13.67
C ASP A 587 5.99 8.42 -14.38
N ILE A 588 7.04 7.94 -13.69
CA ILE A 588 8.38 7.75 -14.31
C ILE A 588 8.33 6.71 -15.44
N ALA A 589 7.63 5.59 -15.27
CA ALA A 589 7.42 4.58 -16.30
C ALA A 589 6.74 5.14 -17.58
N ALA A 590 5.90 6.16 -17.41
CA ALA A 590 5.14 6.82 -18.47
C ALA A 590 5.89 7.96 -19.17
N GLU A 591 6.70 8.75 -18.44
CA GLU A 591 7.51 9.84 -19.03
C GLU A 591 8.80 9.32 -19.68
N THR A 592 9.47 8.35 -19.05
CA THR A 592 10.82 7.90 -19.48
C THR A 592 10.80 6.71 -20.43
N GLY A 593 9.72 5.92 -20.43
CA GLY A 593 9.65 4.66 -21.16
C GLY A 593 10.52 3.54 -20.57
N ASP A 594 11.02 3.68 -19.34
CA ASP A 594 11.85 2.68 -18.65
C ASP A 594 11.06 1.37 -18.44
N THR A 595 11.47 0.32 -19.15
CA THR A 595 10.77 -0.97 -19.21
C THR A 595 10.91 -1.80 -17.92
N ASP A 596 11.94 -1.55 -17.11
CA ASP A 596 12.12 -2.25 -15.84
C ASP A 596 11.24 -1.59 -14.75
N TYR A 597 11.07 -0.27 -14.79
CA TYR A 597 10.02 0.44 -14.03
C TYR A 597 8.61 0.02 -14.47
N GLN A 598 8.31 -0.04 -15.77
CA GLN A 598 7.02 -0.51 -16.29
C GLN A 598 6.69 -1.94 -15.81
N SER A 599 7.70 -2.82 -15.76
CA SER A 599 7.56 -4.21 -15.31
C SER A 599 7.27 -4.34 -13.82
N ALA A 600 7.97 -3.60 -12.96
CA ALA A 600 7.67 -3.57 -11.53
C ALA A 600 6.27 -3.00 -11.26
N VAL A 601 5.94 -1.86 -11.88
CA VAL A 601 4.63 -1.20 -11.79
C VAL A 601 3.48 -2.13 -12.13
N ILE A 602 3.55 -2.89 -13.24
CA ILE A 602 2.46 -3.80 -13.60
C ILE A 602 2.37 -5.02 -12.68
N SER A 603 3.49 -5.51 -12.15
CA SER A 603 3.48 -6.61 -11.16
C SER A 603 2.91 -6.19 -9.81
N LEU A 604 3.25 -4.99 -9.34
CA LEU A 604 2.71 -4.43 -8.10
C LEU A 604 1.20 -4.20 -8.23
N TRP A 605 0.73 -3.81 -9.41
CA TRP A 605 -0.71 -3.76 -9.73
C TRP A 605 -1.37 -5.14 -9.77
N ASP A 606 -0.81 -6.16 -10.44
CA ASP A 606 -1.38 -7.53 -10.45
C ASP A 606 -1.42 -8.12 -9.04
N ASN A 607 -0.36 -7.94 -8.25
CA ASN A 607 -0.35 -8.38 -6.85
C ASN A 607 -1.46 -7.69 -6.05
N MET A 608 -1.51 -6.36 -6.07
CA MET A 608 -2.50 -5.61 -5.31
C MET A 608 -3.94 -5.96 -5.72
N VAL A 609 -4.26 -5.86 -7.01
CA VAL A 609 -5.63 -6.03 -7.51
C VAL A 609 -6.10 -7.49 -7.44
N ASN A 610 -5.23 -8.46 -7.67
CA ASN A 610 -5.61 -9.88 -7.72
C ASN A 610 -5.31 -10.68 -6.44
N ARG A 611 -4.75 -10.03 -5.40
CA ARG A 611 -4.42 -10.67 -4.11
C ARG A 611 -4.69 -9.83 -2.86
N LYS A 612 -4.77 -8.48 -2.94
CA LYS A 612 -4.81 -7.58 -1.76
C LYS A 612 -5.77 -6.37 -1.88
N PHE A 613 -6.81 -6.45 -2.71
CA PHE A 613 -7.77 -5.38 -2.98
C PHE A 613 -9.17 -5.78 -2.52
N TYR A 614 -9.80 -4.97 -1.66
CA TYR A 614 -11.14 -5.26 -1.13
C TYR A 614 -12.22 -4.94 -2.16
N LEU A 615 -13.36 -5.63 -2.09
CA LEU A 615 -14.51 -5.40 -2.99
C LEU A 615 -15.00 -3.95 -3.01
N THR A 616 -14.88 -3.22 -1.90
CA THR A 616 -15.20 -1.79 -1.77
C THR A 616 -14.20 -0.84 -2.45
N GLY A 617 -13.12 -1.36 -3.03
CA GLY A 617 -12.00 -0.59 -3.57
C GLY A 617 -10.96 -0.14 -2.53
N GLY A 618 -11.15 -0.48 -1.26
CA GLY A 618 -10.17 -0.20 -0.20
C GLY A 618 -8.93 -1.11 -0.27
N ILE A 619 -7.82 -0.63 0.31
CA ILE A 619 -6.55 -1.37 0.43
C ILE A 619 -5.89 -1.15 1.81
N GLY A 620 -5.10 -2.15 2.21
CA GLY A 620 -4.52 -2.26 3.55
C GLY A 620 -5.46 -3.04 4.47
N SER A 621 -5.03 -4.22 4.92
CA SER A 621 -5.79 -5.05 5.86
C SER A 621 -5.65 -4.55 7.29
N GLY A 622 -4.52 -3.94 7.65
CA GLY A 622 -4.19 -3.53 9.03
C GLY A 622 -3.43 -4.59 9.82
N GLU A 623 -2.97 -5.66 9.17
CA GLU A 623 -2.11 -6.70 9.76
C GLU A 623 -0.64 -6.26 9.83
N THR A 624 -0.28 -5.20 9.09
CA THR A 624 0.87 -4.31 9.30
C THR A 624 0.36 -2.98 9.81
N SER A 625 1.26 -2.15 10.37
CA SER A 625 1.03 -0.72 10.60
C SER A 625 0.44 -0.04 9.35
N GLU A 626 -0.88 0.14 9.37
CA GLU A 626 -1.65 0.92 8.38
C GLU A 626 -1.51 0.33 6.95
N GLY A 627 -1.26 -0.98 6.86
CA GLY A 627 -0.60 -1.59 5.70
C GLY A 627 -1.21 -2.87 5.14
N PHE A 628 -0.53 -3.39 4.12
CA PHE A 628 -0.83 -4.64 3.44
C PHE A 628 -0.41 -5.86 4.27
N GLY A 629 -1.35 -6.77 4.53
CA GLY A 629 -1.06 -8.12 4.98
C GLY A 629 -0.60 -9.05 3.85
N PRO A 630 -0.50 -10.37 4.13
CA PRO A 630 -0.20 -11.39 3.13
C PRO A 630 -1.26 -11.47 2.01
N ASN A 631 -0.89 -12.10 0.88
CA ASN A 631 -1.81 -12.38 -0.22
C ASN A 631 -3.07 -13.12 0.26
N TYR A 632 -4.25 -12.65 -0.18
CA TYR A 632 -5.59 -13.12 0.18
C TYR A 632 -6.03 -12.86 1.64
N SER A 633 -5.22 -12.17 2.46
CA SER A 633 -5.59 -11.81 3.84
C SER A 633 -6.46 -10.55 3.88
N LEU A 634 -7.73 -10.73 3.52
CA LEU A 634 -8.72 -9.65 3.39
C LEU A 634 -9.79 -9.72 4.50
N GLY A 635 -9.35 -9.65 5.75
CA GLY A 635 -10.25 -9.63 6.92
C GLY A 635 -11.22 -8.43 6.88
N ASN A 636 -12.51 -8.64 7.15
CA ASN A 636 -13.55 -7.61 6.99
C ASN A 636 -13.53 -6.48 8.04
N GLN A 637 -12.86 -6.68 9.18
CA GLN A 637 -12.45 -5.61 10.10
C GLN A 637 -11.17 -4.92 9.55
N SER A 638 -11.25 -4.43 8.31
CA SER A 638 -10.09 -3.96 7.55
C SER A 638 -9.68 -2.53 7.91
N TYR A 639 -8.40 -2.21 7.70
CA TYR A 639 -7.92 -0.85 7.82
C TYR A 639 -8.50 0.06 6.72
N CYS A 640 -8.24 -0.25 5.44
CA CYS A 640 -8.83 0.45 4.29
C CYS A 640 -8.85 1.98 4.46
N GLU A 641 -7.68 2.58 4.66
CA GLU A 641 -7.56 4.00 4.96
C GLU A 641 -8.16 4.86 3.84
N SER A 642 -8.78 5.99 4.19
CA SER A 642 -9.26 6.94 3.18
C SER A 642 -8.09 7.53 2.36
N CYS A 643 -6.90 7.76 2.93
CA CYS A 643 -5.72 8.15 2.13
C CYS A 643 -5.21 7.04 1.21
N SER A 644 -5.18 5.78 1.64
CA SER A 644 -4.70 4.69 0.79
C SER A 644 -5.64 4.49 -0.40
N SER A 645 -6.94 4.70 -0.18
CA SER A 645 -7.96 4.76 -1.23
C SER A 645 -7.75 5.95 -2.19
N CYS A 646 -7.31 7.12 -1.70
CA CYS A 646 -6.94 8.26 -2.57
C CYS A 646 -5.68 7.97 -3.39
N GLY A 647 -4.62 7.47 -2.75
CA GLY A 647 -3.37 7.07 -3.42
C GLY A 647 -3.58 5.99 -4.48
N LEU A 648 -4.52 5.07 -4.24
CA LEU A 648 -4.90 4.04 -5.19
C LEU A 648 -5.58 4.62 -6.45
N VAL A 649 -6.46 5.61 -6.29
CA VAL A 649 -7.03 6.36 -7.43
C VAL A 649 -5.92 7.01 -8.25
N PHE A 650 -4.92 7.63 -7.59
CA PHE A 650 -3.79 8.24 -8.30
C PHE A 650 -2.98 7.20 -9.08
N PHE A 651 -2.60 6.09 -8.45
CA PHE A 651 -1.83 5.01 -9.08
C PHE A 651 -2.58 4.39 -10.28
N GLN A 652 -3.87 4.10 -10.13
CA GLN A 652 -4.72 3.58 -11.20
C GLN A 652 -4.92 4.61 -12.33
N TYR A 653 -5.00 5.90 -12.01
CA TYR A 653 -4.99 6.97 -13.01
C TYR A 653 -3.67 7.04 -13.79
N LYS A 654 -2.50 6.89 -13.13
CA LYS A 654 -1.21 6.82 -13.83
C LYS A 654 -1.15 5.63 -14.80
N LEU A 655 -1.66 4.48 -14.36
CA LEU A 655 -1.76 3.30 -15.22
C LEU A 655 -2.71 3.52 -16.41
N ASN A 656 -3.84 4.21 -16.22
CA ASN A 656 -4.75 4.55 -17.30
C ASN A 656 -4.06 5.42 -18.37
N ILE A 657 -3.37 6.50 -17.99
CA ILE A 657 -2.66 7.35 -18.95
C ILE A 657 -1.47 6.64 -19.60
N ALA A 658 -0.78 5.74 -18.90
CA ALA A 658 0.36 5.01 -19.45
C ALA A 658 -0.04 3.90 -20.43
N TYR A 659 -1.07 3.11 -20.11
CA TYR A 659 -1.46 1.92 -20.87
C TYR A 659 -2.65 2.12 -21.82
N HIS A 660 -3.40 3.22 -21.69
CA HIS A 660 -4.59 3.55 -22.49
C HIS A 660 -5.69 2.47 -22.35
N ASP A 661 -5.92 1.98 -21.13
CA ASP A 661 -6.81 0.84 -20.86
C ASP A 661 -7.87 1.17 -19.81
N ALA A 662 -9.12 0.86 -20.13
CA ALA A 662 -10.27 1.15 -19.28
C ALA A 662 -10.28 0.34 -17.97
N ARG A 663 -9.56 -0.80 -17.89
CA ARG A 663 -9.51 -1.66 -16.68
C ARG A 663 -9.02 -0.90 -15.44
N TYR A 664 -8.22 0.14 -15.62
CA TYR A 664 -7.75 0.99 -14.52
C TYR A 664 -8.81 2.04 -14.10
N ALA A 665 -9.62 2.53 -15.04
CA ALA A 665 -10.73 3.42 -14.77
C ALA A 665 -11.93 2.69 -14.13
N ASP A 666 -12.17 1.43 -14.47
CA ASP A 666 -13.13 0.56 -13.77
C ASP A 666 -12.77 0.39 -12.27
N LEU A 667 -11.47 0.27 -11.95
CA LEU A 667 -10.99 0.15 -10.57
C LEU A 667 -11.09 1.46 -9.77
N TYR A 668 -10.73 2.60 -10.37
CA TYR A 668 -10.83 3.87 -9.66
C TYR A 668 -12.28 4.35 -9.55
N GLU A 669 -13.15 4.01 -10.52
CA GLU A 669 -14.60 4.13 -10.36
C GLU A 669 -15.09 3.35 -9.13
N GLN A 670 -14.75 2.06 -9.02
CA GLN A 670 -15.14 1.22 -7.89
C GLN A 670 -14.62 1.78 -6.54
N THR A 671 -13.41 2.31 -6.51
CA THR A 671 -12.80 2.93 -5.32
C THR A 671 -13.49 4.25 -4.92
N MET A 672 -13.73 5.13 -5.89
CA MET A 672 -14.39 6.41 -5.66
C MET A 672 -15.83 6.23 -5.17
N TYR A 673 -16.64 5.41 -5.87
CA TYR A 673 -18.07 5.27 -5.58
C TYR A 673 -18.38 4.50 -4.28
N ASN A 674 -17.42 3.80 -3.67
CA ASN A 674 -17.68 2.92 -2.51
C ASN A 674 -16.82 3.23 -1.29
N ALA A 675 -15.48 3.23 -1.42
CA ALA A 675 -14.58 3.56 -0.33
C ALA A 675 -14.60 5.08 -0.06
N LEU A 676 -14.26 5.90 -1.06
CA LEU A 676 -14.10 7.35 -0.85
C LEU A 676 -15.43 8.09 -0.62
N LEU A 677 -16.47 7.88 -1.44
CA LEU A 677 -17.79 8.49 -1.19
C LEU A 677 -18.40 8.05 0.16
N GLY A 678 -18.03 6.86 0.64
CA GLY A 678 -18.44 6.34 1.95
C GLY A 678 -17.54 6.75 3.11
N GLY A 679 -16.34 7.26 2.81
CA GLY A 679 -15.37 7.77 3.77
C GLY A 679 -15.75 9.12 4.38
N VAL A 680 -16.88 9.70 3.99
CA VAL A 680 -17.50 10.88 4.60
C VAL A 680 -18.99 10.58 4.80
N ASP A 681 -19.61 11.10 5.85
CA ASP A 681 -21.07 11.01 6.00
C ASP A 681 -21.80 11.77 4.87
N LEU A 682 -23.12 11.57 4.74
CA LEU A 682 -23.91 12.14 3.66
C LEU A 682 -24.02 13.67 3.71
N GLU A 683 -23.82 14.28 4.88
CA GLU A 683 -23.91 15.73 5.07
C GLU A 683 -22.56 16.46 4.94
N GLY A 684 -21.44 15.75 5.04
CA GLY A 684 -20.08 16.34 5.04
C GLY A 684 -19.60 16.78 6.43
N LYS A 685 -20.09 16.17 7.51
CA LYS A 685 -19.81 16.59 8.91
C LYS A 685 -18.81 15.70 9.64
N SER A 686 -18.57 14.48 9.17
CA SER A 686 -17.64 13.51 9.76
C SER A 686 -17.09 12.53 8.73
N PHE A 687 -15.91 11.99 8.99
CA PHE A 687 -15.16 11.15 8.05
C PHE A 687 -14.66 9.84 8.67
N CYS A 688 -14.40 8.85 7.84
CA CYS A 688 -13.71 7.62 8.18
C CYS A 688 -12.20 7.81 8.00
N TYR A 689 -11.42 7.55 9.06
CA TYR A 689 -10.00 7.25 8.87
C TYR A 689 -9.85 5.87 8.22
N THR A 690 -10.37 4.83 8.89
CA THR A 690 -10.47 3.45 8.41
C THR A 690 -11.84 3.14 7.80
N ASN A 691 -11.88 2.33 6.74
CA ASN A 691 -13.12 1.89 6.07
C ASN A 691 -13.33 0.37 6.15
N PRO A 692 -13.53 -0.21 7.35
CA PRO A 692 -13.83 -1.64 7.49
C PRO A 692 -15.14 -2.00 6.78
N LEU A 693 -15.21 -3.21 6.23
CA LEU A 693 -16.40 -3.74 5.54
C LEU A 693 -17.53 -4.15 6.51
N VAL A 694 -17.29 -4.00 7.81
CA VAL A 694 -18.28 -4.07 8.89
C VAL A 694 -18.20 -2.82 9.78
N ASN A 695 -19.32 -2.35 10.32
CA ASN A 695 -19.39 -1.39 11.44
C ASN A 695 -18.47 -0.15 11.35
N SER A 696 -18.32 0.45 10.16
CA SER A 696 -17.41 1.60 9.99
C SER A 696 -17.74 2.77 10.92
N GLN A 697 -16.72 3.37 11.52
CA GLN A 697 -16.85 4.52 12.41
C GLN A 697 -16.51 5.81 11.67
N ARG A 698 -17.14 6.92 12.06
CA ARG A 698 -16.83 8.27 11.56
C ARG A 698 -16.53 9.23 12.71
N THR A 699 -15.65 10.18 12.44
CA THR A 699 -15.08 11.08 13.44
C THR A 699 -15.17 12.54 12.96
N LEU A 700 -15.21 13.48 13.89
CA LEU A 700 -15.14 14.91 13.57
C LEU A 700 -13.70 15.32 13.22
N TRP A 701 -12.73 14.82 13.96
CA TRP A 701 -11.30 14.99 13.72
C TRP A 701 -10.56 13.70 14.13
N HIS A 702 -9.26 13.61 13.88
CA HIS A 702 -8.43 12.46 14.22
C HIS A 702 -7.04 12.92 14.65
N VAL A 703 -6.35 12.13 15.50
CA VAL A 703 -5.00 12.47 15.99
C VAL A 703 -3.98 12.57 14.86
N CYS A 704 -4.11 11.71 13.84
CA CYS A 704 -3.45 11.89 12.55
C CYS A 704 -4.52 12.32 11.53
N PRO A 705 -4.69 13.62 11.21
CA PRO A 705 -5.72 14.07 10.27
C PRO A 705 -5.27 14.01 8.80
N CYS A 706 -4.41 13.07 8.41
CA CYS A 706 -3.89 12.94 7.02
C CYS A 706 -4.99 12.80 5.95
N CYS A 707 -6.16 12.26 6.30
CA CYS A 707 -7.29 12.06 5.40
C CYS A 707 -8.08 13.33 5.07
N VAL A 708 -8.02 14.37 5.91
CA VAL A 708 -9.07 15.40 5.96
C VAL A 708 -9.12 16.27 4.70
N GLY A 709 -7.96 16.66 4.16
CA GLY A 709 -7.85 17.33 2.86
C GLY A 709 -7.69 16.35 1.69
N ASN A 710 -7.16 15.15 1.94
CA ASN A 710 -6.91 14.15 0.89
C ASN A 710 -8.20 13.65 0.22
N ILE A 711 -9.27 13.48 1.01
CA ILE A 711 -10.60 13.09 0.49
C ILE A 711 -11.21 14.18 -0.43
N PRO A 712 -11.42 15.43 0.01
CA PRO A 712 -12.02 16.47 -0.83
C PRO A 712 -11.19 16.80 -2.09
N ARG A 713 -9.85 16.88 -2.02
CA ARG A 713 -9.05 17.06 -3.25
C ARG A 713 -9.32 15.95 -4.27
N THR A 714 -9.37 14.71 -3.81
CA THR A 714 -9.60 13.55 -4.68
C THR A 714 -11.02 13.53 -5.24
N LEU A 715 -12.05 13.73 -4.41
CA LEU A 715 -13.45 13.66 -4.86
C LEU A 715 -13.88 14.83 -5.76
N LEU A 716 -13.25 16.01 -5.63
CA LEU A 716 -13.59 17.20 -6.41
C LEU A 716 -12.77 17.37 -7.70
N MET A 717 -11.68 16.62 -7.93
CA MET A 717 -10.93 16.62 -9.21
C MET A 717 -11.65 15.89 -10.37
N ILE A 718 -12.98 16.01 -10.45
CA ILE A 718 -13.85 15.32 -11.42
C ILE A 718 -13.36 15.49 -12.87
N PRO A 719 -12.93 16.68 -13.37
CA PRO A 719 -12.39 16.81 -14.72
C PRO A 719 -11.20 15.90 -15.02
N THR A 720 -10.29 15.74 -14.05
CA THR A 720 -9.07 14.94 -14.17
C THR A 720 -9.37 13.45 -14.19
N TRP A 721 -10.36 12.96 -13.42
CA TRP A 721 -10.75 11.55 -13.42
C TRP A 721 -11.72 11.20 -14.55
N ALA A 722 -12.52 12.15 -15.01
CA ALA A 722 -13.52 11.94 -16.06
C ALA A 722 -12.93 11.93 -17.47
N TYR A 723 -11.85 12.69 -17.71
CA TYR A 723 -11.25 12.81 -19.03
C TYR A 723 -9.73 12.76 -19.01
N VAL A 724 -9.17 12.07 -20.01
CA VAL A 724 -7.78 12.18 -20.42
C VAL A 724 -7.75 12.31 -21.94
N LYS A 725 -6.67 12.85 -22.51
CA LYS A 725 -6.61 13.13 -23.96
C LYS A 725 -5.28 12.70 -24.56
N GLY A 726 -5.20 12.67 -25.88
CA GLY A 726 -3.96 12.40 -26.59
C GLY A 726 -4.08 12.74 -28.07
N ALA A 727 -3.05 12.41 -28.84
CA ALA A 727 -2.99 12.74 -30.27
C ALA A 727 -4.16 12.19 -31.11
N GLY A 728 -4.85 11.14 -30.65
CA GLY A 728 -6.04 10.58 -31.29
C GLY A 728 -7.37 11.25 -30.91
N GLY A 729 -7.44 11.99 -29.79
CA GLY A 729 -8.66 12.61 -29.29
C GLY A 729 -8.87 12.49 -27.78
N ILE A 730 -10.12 12.27 -27.35
CA ILE A 730 -10.58 12.35 -25.95
C ILE A 730 -11.01 10.96 -25.44
N TYR A 731 -10.56 10.58 -24.25
CA TYR A 731 -11.04 9.41 -23.52
C TYR A 731 -12.02 9.86 -22.43
N VAL A 732 -13.18 9.19 -22.37
CA VAL A 732 -14.22 9.42 -21.37
C VAL A 732 -14.21 8.26 -20.38
N ASN A 733 -13.72 8.54 -19.18
CA ASN A 733 -13.45 7.55 -18.14
C ASN A 733 -14.56 7.49 -17.08
N MET A 734 -15.15 8.62 -16.65
CA MET A 734 -16.20 8.64 -15.62
C MET A 734 -17.53 9.15 -16.18
N PHE A 735 -18.62 8.53 -15.70
CA PHE A 735 -19.98 8.90 -16.06
C PHE A 735 -20.60 9.81 -14.99
N VAL A 736 -20.29 11.09 -15.11
CA VAL A 736 -20.76 12.14 -14.21
C VAL A 736 -21.42 13.22 -15.05
N GLY A 737 -22.73 13.40 -14.87
CA GLY A 737 -23.46 14.56 -15.42
C GLY A 737 -22.76 15.85 -15.03
N SER A 738 -22.27 16.59 -16.04
CA SER A 738 -21.32 17.69 -15.86
C SER A 738 -21.07 18.44 -17.16
N LYS A 739 -20.56 19.67 -17.04
CA LYS A 739 -20.06 20.50 -18.15
C LYS A 739 -18.59 20.83 -17.90
N ILE A 740 -17.70 20.25 -18.71
CA ILE A 740 -16.24 20.30 -18.51
C ILE A 740 -15.53 20.68 -19.82
N HIS A 741 -14.63 21.65 -19.76
CA HIS A 741 -13.80 22.06 -20.90
C HIS A 741 -12.43 21.36 -20.85
N VAL A 742 -12.15 20.43 -21.79
CA VAL A 742 -10.96 19.56 -21.76
C VAL A 742 -9.68 20.21 -22.34
N GLY A 743 -9.75 21.51 -22.63
CA GLY A 743 -8.68 22.27 -23.29
C GLY A 743 -8.63 21.98 -24.78
N GLU A 744 -7.44 22.09 -25.39
CA GLU A 744 -7.28 21.80 -26.81
C GLU A 744 -7.20 20.29 -27.12
N VAL A 745 -7.81 19.92 -28.25
CA VAL A 745 -7.82 18.60 -28.90
C VAL A 745 -7.85 18.85 -30.41
N ALA A 746 -6.99 18.19 -31.20
CA ALA A 746 -6.96 18.33 -32.67
C ALA A 746 -6.94 19.79 -33.20
N GLY A 747 -6.31 20.72 -32.46
CA GLY A 747 -6.25 22.14 -32.83
C GLY A 747 -7.58 22.89 -32.70
N THR A 748 -8.47 22.44 -31.81
CA THR A 748 -9.61 23.22 -31.32
C THR A 748 -9.74 23.04 -29.81
N ARG A 749 -10.23 24.07 -29.12
CA ARG A 749 -10.83 23.94 -27.79
C ARG A 749 -12.08 23.05 -27.86
N VAL A 750 -12.33 22.25 -26.82
CA VAL A 750 -13.49 21.35 -26.72
C VAL A 750 -14.12 21.38 -25.32
N GLU A 751 -15.43 21.59 -25.28
CA GLU A 751 -16.30 21.33 -24.15
C GLU A 751 -16.99 19.96 -24.28
N MET A 752 -17.09 19.24 -23.18
CA MET A 752 -17.77 17.96 -23.05
C MET A 752 -18.92 18.10 -22.05
N VAL A 753 -20.14 17.76 -22.48
CA VAL A 753 -21.34 17.86 -21.64
C VAL A 753 -21.98 16.49 -21.47
N GLN A 754 -21.94 15.94 -20.26
CA GLN A 754 -22.61 14.69 -19.94
C GLN A 754 -23.97 14.96 -19.29
N LYS A 755 -24.99 14.19 -19.69
CA LYS A 755 -26.28 14.09 -19.00
C LYS A 755 -26.57 12.62 -18.69
N THR A 756 -26.68 12.30 -17.40
CA THR A 756 -26.90 10.93 -16.91
C THR A 756 -27.37 10.92 -15.45
N ASN A 757 -28.17 9.91 -15.09
CA ASN A 757 -28.51 9.56 -13.71
C ASN A 757 -27.55 8.50 -13.11
N TYR A 758 -26.48 8.12 -13.81
CA TYR A 758 -25.45 7.19 -13.30
C TYR A 758 -24.92 7.69 -11.94
N PRO A 759 -24.82 6.83 -10.91
CA PRO A 759 -24.77 5.37 -10.95
C PRO A 759 -26.14 4.66 -10.84
N TRP A 760 -27.25 5.40 -10.82
CA TRP A 760 -28.59 4.83 -10.60
C TRP A 760 -29.20 4.19 -11.84
N GLU A 761 -28.83 4.68 -13.02
CA GLU A 761 -29.31 4.21 -14.32
C GLU A 761 -28.13 4.09 -15.30
N GLY A 762 -28.24 3.17 -16.26
CA GLY A 762 -27.18 2.95 -17.26
C GLY A 762 -27.17 3.94 -18.42
N ALA A 763 -28.16 4.83 -18.52
CA ALA A 763 -28.32 5.75 -19.65
C ALA A 763 -27.38 6.96 -19.52
N VAL A 764 -26.52 7.16 -20.52
CA VAL A 764 -25.55 8.26 -20.59
C VAL A 764 -25.65 8.93 -21.97
N ARG A 765 -25.74 10.26 -21.98
CA ARG A 765 -25.62 11.09 -23.18
C ARG A 765 -24.43 12.02 -23.05
N ILE A 766 -23.49 11.96 -24.00
CA ILE A 766 -22.26 12.74 -24.04
C ILE A 766 -22.34 13.66 -25.26
N THR A 767 -22.40 14.97 -25.05
CA THR A 767 -22.40 15.98 -26.11
C THR A 767 -20.99 16.54 -26.27
N VAL A 768 -20.55 16.71 -27.51
CA VAL A 768 -19.20 17.15 -27.89
C VAL A 768 -19.32 18.53 -28.52
N ASN A 769 -18.76 19.54 -27.85
CA ASN A 769 -18.84 20.95 -28.23
C ASN A 769 -17.45 21.51 -28.57
N PRO A 770 -16.92 21.25 -29.78
CA PRO A 770 -15.67 21.86 -30.23
C PRO A 770 -15.93 23.28 -30.76
N ASP A 771 -15.06 24.23 -30.42
CA ASP A 771 -15.14 25.64 -30.89
C ASP A 771 -15.04 25.76 -32.43
N GLN A 772 -14.39 24.79 -33.08
CA GLN A 772 -14.35 24.63 -34.54
C GLN A 772 -14.63 23.18 -34.92
N ALA A 773 -15.26 22.95 -36.07
CA ALA A 773 -15.41 21.59 -36.61
C ALA A 773 -14.04 20.95 -36.88
N LYS A 774 -13.77 19.78 -36.28
CA LYS A 774 -12.52 19.01 -36.43
C LYS A 774 -12.79 17.51 -36.43
N THR A 775 -11.90 16.74 -37.03
CA THR A 775 -11.92 15.27 -36.98
C THR A 775 -11.05 14.75 -35.85
N PHE A 776 -11.63 13.98 -34.92
CA PHE A 776 -10.92 13.28 -33.85
C PHE A 776 -11.74 12.08 -33.31
N SER A 777 -11.12 11.23 -32.50
CA SER A 777 -11.78 10.12 -31.83
C SER A 777 -12.31 10.51 -30.45
N VAL A 778 -13.49 10.02 -30.10
CA VAL A 778 -13.95 9.94 -28.71
C VAL A 778 -13.95 8.47 -28.30
N TYR A 779 -13.20 8.14 -27.26
CA TYR A 779 -13.03 6.81 -26.69
C TYR A 779 -13.89 6.72 -25.42
N VAL A 780 -15.07 6.10 -25.48
CA VAL A 780 -16.00 6.02 -24.34
C VAL A 780 -15.83 4.70 -23.60
N ARG A 781 -15.52 4.70 -22.29
CA ARG A 781 -15.37 3.46 -21.53
C ARG A 781 -16.64 2.61 -21.60
N ILE A 782 -16.49 1.31 -21.85
CA ILE A 782 -17.53 0.29 -21.67
C ILE A 782 -17.11 -0.54 -20.46
N PRO A 783 -17.70 -0.30 -19.26
CA PRO A 783 -17.16 -0.85 -18.01
C PRO A 783 -17.10 -2.38 -17.99
N ASN A 784 -15.94 -2.92 -17.63
CA ASN A 784 -15.71 -4.37 -17.52
C ASN A 784 -15.41 -4.74 -16.07
N ARG A 785 -16.46 -4.95 -15.27
CA ARG A 785 -16.39 -5.06 -13.80
C ARG A 785 -15.64 -6.30 -13.26
N ASN A 786 -15.12 -7.16 -14.15
CA ASN A 786 -14.29 -8.34 -13.85
C ASN A 786 -12.78 -8.02 -13.79
N THR A 787 -12.38 -6.84 -13.30
CA THR A 787 -10.97 -6.39 -13.30
C THR A 787 -10.08 -7.10 -12.27
N SER A 788 -10.67 -7.68 -11.23
CA SER A 788 -9.97 -8.44 -10.19
C SER A 788 -10.35 -9.92 -10.23
N LYS A 789 -9.33 -10.78 -10.19
CA LYS A 789 -9.44 -12.24 -10.06
C LYS A 789 -9.93 -12.69 -8.67
N LEU A 790 -10.09 -11.76 -7.71
CA LEU A 790 -10.56 -12.06 -6.35
C LEU A 790 -12.07 -12.28 -6.25
N TYR A 791 -12.85 -11.82 -7.23
CA TYR A 791 -14.30 -11.72 -7.10
C TYR A 791 -15.02 -12.25 -8.34
N THR A 792 -15.97 -13.17 -8.13
CA THR A 792 -16.83 -13.72 -9.19
C THR A 792 -18.24 -13.16 -9.04
N GLU A 793 -18.74 -12.50 -10.07
CA GLU A 793 -20.07 -11.88 -10.09
C GLU A 793 -21.12 -12.79 -10.77
N THR A 794 -22.36 -12.76 -10.30
CA THR A 794 -23.49 -13.51 -10.91
C THR A 794 -24.80 -12.70 -10.83
N PRO A 795 -25.46 -12.41 -11.96
CA PRO A 795 -25.02 -12.70 -13.34
C PRO A 795 -23.74 -11.93 -13.71
N ALA A 796 -23.01 -12.43 -14.70
CA ALA A 796 -21.92 -11.68 -15.31
C ALA A 796 -22.51 -10.55 -16.18
N ILE A 797 -22.03 -9.32 -15.98
CA ILE A 797 -22.52 -8.13 -16.69
C ILE A 797 -21.34 -7.48 -17.45
N SER A 798 -21.51 -7.26 -18.75
CA SER A 798 -20.52 -6.62 -19.62
C SER A 798 -21.16 -6.01 -20.87
N GLY A 799 -20.39 -5.19 -21.60
CA GLY A 799 -20.83 -4.60 -22.86
C GLY A 799 -21.82 -3.45 -22.68
N VAL A 800 -22.67 -3.23 -23.69
CA VAL A 800 -23.59 -2.09 -23.78
C VAL A 800 -24.93 -2.53 -24.37
N LYS A 801 -26.05 -2.12 -23.76
CA LYS A 801 -27.42 -2.44 -24.22
C LYS A 801 -27.79 -1.67 -25.49
N ARG A 802 -27.37 -0.39 -25.59
CA ARG A 802 -27.59 0.50 -26.74
C ARG A 802 -26.39 1.40 -26.94
N PHE A 803 -25.95 1.61 -28.18
CA PHE A 803 -24.96 2.65 -28.52
C PHE A 803 -25.40 3.37 -29.81
N ALA A 804 -25.34 4.69 -29.81
CA ALA A 804 -25.78 5.53 -30.92
C ALA A 804 -24.97 6.84 -30.99
N VAL A 805 -24.92 7.43 -32.18
CA VAL A 805 -24.33 8.75 -32.41
C VAL A 805 -25.32 9.60 -33.21
N ASN A 806 -25.66 10.79 -32.70
CA ASN A 806 -26.73 11.65 -33.20
C ASN A 806 -28.06 10.90 -33.42
N GLY A 807 -28.47 10.07 -32.45
CA GLY A 807 -29.67 9.23 -32.50
C GLY A 807 -29.62 8.05 -33.48
N LYS A 808 -28.55 7.89 -34.28
CA LYS A 808 -28.38 6.74 -35.19
C LYS A 808 -27.64 5.61 -34.46
N PRO A 809 -28.19 4.39 -34.37
CA PRO A 809 -27.49 3.24 -33.77
C PRO A 809 -26.16 2.95 -34.46
N VAL A 810 -25.13 2.63 -33.68
CA VAL A 810 -23.79 2.27 -34.15
C VAL A 810 -23.27 1.11 -33.30
N GLN A 811 -22.62 0.12 -33.91
CA GLN A 811 -21.79 -0.85 -33.18
C GLN A 811 -20.35 -0.33 -33.16
N PRO A 812 -19.85 0.22 -32.04
CA PRO A 812 -18.49 0.73 -31.96
C PRO A 812 -17.47 -0.41 -31.88
N LEU A 813 -16.27 -0.18 -32.41
CA LEU A 813 -15.12 -1.03 -32.10
C LEU A 813 -14.73 -0.82 -30.63
N ILE A 814 -14.48 -1.90 -29.89
CA ILE A 814 -14.02 -1.85 -28.50
C ILE A 814 -12.51 -2.10 -28.45
N GLU A 815 -11.73 -1.07 -28.17
CA GLU A 815 -10.27 -1.14 -27.99
C GLU A 815 -9.93 -0.94 -26.51
N LYS A 816 -9.32 -1.93 -25.85
CA LYS A 816 -8.94 -1.86 -24.41
C LYS A 816 -10.07 -1.35 -23.50
N GLY A 817 -11.30 -1.81 -23.76
CA GLY A 817 -12.51 -1.42 -23.02
C GLY A 817 -13.08 -0.05 -23.37
N TYR A 818 -12.62 0.61 -24.44
CA TYR A 818 -13.20 1.85 -24.96
C TYR A 818 -13.94 1.63 -26.29
N ALA A 819 -15.19 2.06 -26.36
CA ALA A 819 -15.92 2.25 -27.60
C ALA A 819 -15.35 3.45 -28.38
N VAL A 820 -14.76 3.20 -29.55
CA VAL A 820 -14.09 4.22 -30.35
C VAL A 820 -15.04 4.84 -31.38
N VAL A 821 -15.18 6.16 -31.37
CA VAL A 821 -15.98 6.94 -32.33
C VAL A 821 -15.12 8.02 -32.99
N THR A 822 -14.57 7.73 -34.17
CA THR A 822 -13.80 8.70 -34.98
C THR A 822 -14.70 9.34 -36.03
N ARG A 823 -14.82 10.67 -36.01
CA ARG A 823 -15.60 11.45 -36.99
C ARG A 823 -15.20 12.92 -36.98
N GLU A 824 -15.69 13.69 -37.94
CA GLU A 824 -15.82 15.14 -37.79
C GLU A 824 -16.88 15.43 -36.71
N TRP A 825 -16.50 16.21 -35.70
CA TRP A 825 -17.35 16.67 -34.61
C TRP A 825 -17.69 18.16 -34.79
N LYS A 826 -18.95 18.51 -34.50
CA LYS A 826 -19.54 19.85 -34.54
C LYS A 826 -20.35 20.06 -33.26
N ALA A 827 -20.46 21.30 -32.79
CA ALA A 827 -21.17 21.59 -31.54
C ALA A 827 -22.62 21.05 -31.56
N GLY A 828 -23.01 20.35 -30.49
CA GLY A 828 -24.29 19.63 -30.40
C GLY A 828 -24.27 18.19 -30.94
N ASP A 829 -23.21 17.73 -31.60
CA ASP A 829 -23.02 16.29 -31.86
C ASP A 829 -22.95 15.51 -30.54
N HIS A 830 -23.47 14.28 -30.53
CA HIS A 830 -23.59 13.53 -29.28
C HIS A 830 -23.52 12.01 -29.46
N ILE A 831 -22.92 11.35 -28.48
CA ILE A 831 -22.95 9.90 -28.26
C ILE A 831 -24.03 9.61 -27.22
N GLU A 832 -24.79 8.55 -27.43
CA GLU A 832 -25.74 8.01 -26.46
C GLU A 832 -25.44 6.54 -26.22
N LEU A 833 -25.26 6.14 -24.96
CA LEU A 833 -25.06 4.76 -24.57
C LEU A 833 -25.97 4.37 -23.40
N GLU A 834 -26.32 3.09 -23.35
CA GLU A 834 -27.06 2.48 -22.25
C GLU A 834 -26.27 1.28 -21.72
N LEU A 835 -25.75 1.39 -20.51
CA LEU A 835 -25.00 0.34 -19.83
C LEU A 835 -25.95 -0.68 -19.18
N PRO A 836 -25.62 -1.99 -19.17
CA PRO A 836 -26.37 -2.96 -18.40
C PRO A 836 -26.15 -2.78 -16.89
N MET A 837 -27.25 -2.77 -16.15
CA MET A 837 -27.33 -2.46 -14.72
C MET A 837 -28.40 -3.34 -14.09
N GLU A 838 -28.00 -4.46 -13.49
CA GLU A 838 -28.87 -5.42 -12.80
C GLU A 838 -28.25 -5.77 -11.42
N PRO A 839 -29.04 -6.24 -10.42
CA PRO A 839 -28.47 -6.70 -9.16
C PRO A 839 -27.60 -7.94 -9.35
N GLN A 840 -26.38 -7.91 -8.79
CA GLN A 840 -25.41 -9.01 -8.85
C GLN A 840 -25.10 -9.53 -7.44
N ARG A 841 -24.90 -10.84 -7.34
CA ARG A 841 -24.30 -11.53 -6.18
C ARG A 841 -22.82 -11.73 -6.45
N ILE A 842 -21.98 -11.58 -5.42
CA ILE A 842 -20.53 -11.68 -5.52
C ILE A 842 -20.03 -12.71 -4.51
N VAL A 843 -19.16 -13.59 -4.98
CA VAL A 843 -18.44 -14.58 -4.16
C VAL A 843 -16.95 -14.31 -4.29
N ALA A 844 -16.23 -14.33 -3.17
CA ALA A 844 -14.77 -14.19 -3.15
C ALA A 844 -14.06 -15.48 -3.55
N ASP A 845 -12.83 -15.36 -4.05
CA ASP A 845 -11.91 -16.49 -4.23
C ASP A 845 -11.74 -17.27 -2.91
N SER A 846 -11.78 -18.60 -2.98
CA SER A 846 -11.79 -19.47 -1.79
C SER A 846 -10.49 -19.45 -0.96
N ARG A 847 -9.45 -18.72 -1.41
CA ARG A 847 -8.27 -18.37 -0.60
C ARG A 847 -8.54 -17.23 0.38
N VAL A 848 -9.52 -16.36 0.10
CA VAL A 848 -9.98 -15.31 1.01
C VAL A 848 -10.82 -15.94 2.12
N LYS A 849 -10.16 -16.33 3.21
CA LYS A 849 -10.80 -17.10 4.30
C LYS A 849 -11.84 -16.31 5.09
N ALA A 850 -11.77 -14.98 5.07
CA ALA A 850 -12.74 -14.10 5.73
C ALA A 850 -14.15 -14.15 5.09
N ASP A 851 -14.24 -14.45 3.80
CA ASP A 851 -15.47 -14.38 3.00
C ASP A 851 -16.01 -15.78 2.61
N THR A 852 -15.39 -16.85 3.12
CA THR A 852 -15.75 -18.24 2.79
C THR A 852 -17.16 -18.59 3.29
N GLY A 853 -18.08 -18.82 2.36
CA GLY A 853 -19.48 -19.16 2.65
C GLY A 853 -20.42 -17.97 2.79
N THR A 854 -19.92 -16.74 2.64
CA THR A 854 -20.71 -15.50 2.60
C THR A 854 -20.97 -15.05 1.16
N LEU A 855 -21.81 -14.03 0.97
CA LEU A 855 -21.87 -13.31 -0.32
C LEU A 855 -21.98 -11.79 -0.12
N ALA A 856 -21.55 -11.03 -1.12
CA ALA A 856 -21.79 -9.59 -1.21
C ALA A 856 -22.73 -9.27 -2.38
N LEU A 857 -23.18 -8.01 -2.45
CA LEU A 857 -24.14 -7.53 -3.46
C LEU A 857 -23.59 -6.29 -4.20
N LYS A 858 -23.86 -6.19 -5.51
CA LYS A 858 -23.59 -5.00 -6.35
C LYS A 858 -24.79 -4.62 -7.21
N TYR A 859 -24.85 -3.35 -7.60
CA TYR A 859 -25.64 -2.86 -8.72
C TYR A 859 -24.86 -1.71 -9.37
N GLY A 860 -24.54 -1.83 -10.65
CA GLY A 860 -23.67 -0.85 -11.33
C GLY A 860 -22.25 -0.82 -10.73
N PRO A 861 -21.65 0.36 -10.51
CA PRO A 861 -20.38 0.49 -9.79
C PRO A 861 -20.53 0.35 -8.27
N LEU A 862 -21.76 0.29 -7.75
CA LEU A 862 -22.04 0.32 -6.31
C LEU A 862 -21.99 -1.08 -5.70
N VAL A 863 -21.16 -1.24 -4.67
CA VAL A 863 -21.23 -2.31 -3.67
C VAL A 863 -22.31 -1.96 -2.66
N TYR A 864 -22.97 -2.96 -2.08
CA TYR A 864 -24.07 -2.79 -1.15
C TYR A 864 -23.72 -3.26 0.27
N ASN A 865 -24.52 -2.82 1.23
CA ASN A 865 -24.35 -3.04 2.65
C ASN A 865 -25.73 -3.27 3.30
N VAL A 866 -25.81 -4.16 4.29
CA VAL A 866 -27.03 -4.39 5.10
C VAL A 866 -26.84 -3.84 6.51
N GLU A 867 -27.83 -3.11 7.01
CA GLU A 867 -27.82 -2.54 8.36
C GLU A 867 -28.93 -3.10 9.24
N THR A 868 -28.71 -3.20 10.56
CA THR A 868 -29.77 -3.48 11.54
C THR A 868 -30.75 -2.32 11.75
N ALA A 869 -30.55 -1.22 11.01
CA ALA A 869 -31.53 -0.14 10.87
C ALA A 869 -32.74 -0.54 9.99
N ASP A 870 -32.55 -1.49 9.06
CA ASP A 870 -33.58 -1.92 8.09
C ASP A 870 -34.23 -3.26 8.46
N GLN A 871 -33.51 -4.13 9.17
CA GLN A 871 -33.95 -5.49 9.52
C GLN A 871 -33.40 -5.95 10.89
N PRO A 872 -34.09 -6.84 11.63
CA PRO A 872 -33.71 -7.19 13.01
C PRO A 872 -32.45 -8.05 13.11
N ASN A 873 -32.11 -8.82 12.07
CA ASN A 873 -30.90 -9.62 11.99
C ASN A 873 -30.26 -9.46 10.60
N ILE A 874 -28.93 -9.33 10.56
CA ILE A 874 -28.13 -9.31 9.33
C ILE A 874 -27.20 -10.53 9.22
N ASN A 875 -27.10 -11.34 10.27
CA ASN A 875 -26.20 -12.51 10.34
C ASN A 875 -26.92 -13.81 9.97
N GLN A 876 -27.68 -13.78 8.88
CA GLN A 876 -28.40 -14.93 8.34
C GLN A 876 -28.17 -15.02 6.82
N PRO A 877 -28.03 -16.22 6.22
CA PRO A 877 -27.76 -16.34 4.80
C PRO A 877 -28.86 -15.75 3.93
N LEU A 878 -28.48 -15.14 2.82
CA LEU A 878 -29.44 -14.64 1.83
C LEU A 878 -29.98 -15.81 0.98
N SER A 879 -31.30 -15.90 0.81
CA SER A 879 -31.90 -16.97 0.00
C SER A 879 -31.47 -16.90 -1.47
N SER A 880 -31.75 -17.94 -2.25
CA SER A 880 -31.54 -17.97 -3.71
C SER A 880 -32.58 -17.17 -4.51
N ALA A 881 -33.52 -16.47 -3.86
CA ALA A 881 -34.59 -15.73 -4.54
C ALA A 881 -34.06 -14.60 -5.46
N PRO A 882 -34.81 -14.23 -6.53
CA PRO A 882 -34.46 -13.10 -7.37
C PRO A 882 -34.36 -11.78 -6.59
N LEU A 883 -33.28 -11.04 -6.85
CA LEU A 883 -33.05 -9.72 -6.27
C LEU A 883 -33.67 -8.64 -7.15
N LYS A 884 -34.10 -7.52 -6.54
CA LYS A 884 -34.68 -6.38 -7.25
C LYS A 884 -34.02 -5.07 -6.83
N ALA A 885 -33.54 -4.31 -7.80
CA ALA A 885 -33.19 -2.90 -7.61
C ALA A 885 -34.48 -2.07 -7.45
N VAL A 886 -34.54 -1.19 -6.45
CA VAL A 886 -35.72 -0.36 -6.16
C VAL A 886 -35.26 1.05 -5.79
N TRP A 887 -35.74 2.06 -6.51
CA TRP A 887 -35.46 3.46 -6.17
C TRP A 887 -36.24 3.88 -4.92
N ARG A 888 -35.55 4.49 -3.95
CA ARG A 888 -36.10 4.98 -2.68
C ARG A 888 -35.75 6.45 -2.47
N PRO A 889 -36.58 7.40 -2.96
CA PRO A 889 -36.34 8.84 -2.80
C PRO A 889 -36.49 9.30 -1.33
N ASP A 890 -37.18 8.52 -0.51
CA ASP A 890 -37.47 8.76 0.90
C ASP A 890 -36.37 8.27 1.85
N LEU A 891 -35.34 7.58 1.33
CA LEU A 891 -34.28 6.95 2.12
C LEU A 891 -32.92 7.58 1.79
N LEU A 892 -32.19 8.03 2.82
CA LEU A 892 -30.77 8.43 2.74
C LEU A 892 -30.45 9.45 1.62
N GLY A 893 -31.37 10.39 1.37
CA GLY A 893 -31.22 11.43 0.33
C GLY A 893 -31.57 10.99 -1.09
N GLY A 894 -32.11 9.78 -1.26
CA GLY A 894 -32.43 9.20 -2.56
C GLY A 894 -31.40 8.18 -2.99
N VAL A 895 -31.72 6.88 -2.81
CA VAL A 895 -30.82 5.77 -3.16
C VAL A 895 -31.55 4.68 -3.95
N MET A 896 -30.82 4.01 -4.84
CA MET A 896 -31.22 2.69 -5.33
C MET A 896 -30.93 1.67 -4.22
N THR A 897 -31.94 0.96 -3.72
CA THR A 897 -31.75 -0.17 -2.81
C THR A 897 -31.75 -1.48 -3.58
N ILE A 898 -31.19 -2.54 -2.99
CA ILE A 898 -31.46 -3.92 -3.42
C ILE A 898 -32.39 -4.56 -2.40
N THR A 899 -33.40 -5.28 -2.90
CA THR A 899 -34.38 -6.01 -2.09
C THR A 899 -34.41 -7.49 -2.47
N GLY A 900 -34.74 -8.33 -1.49
CA GLY A 900 -34.86 -9.79 -1.65
C GLY A 900 -35.43 -10.43 -0.39
N THR A 901 -35.11 -11.70 -0.16
CA THR A 901 -35.48 -12.42 1.08
C THR A 901 -34.28 -13.20 1.65
N TRP A 902 -34.18 -13.21 2.97
CA TRP A 902 -33.28 -14.07 3.74
C TRP A 902 -33.72 -15.55 3.65
N GLN A 903 -32.86 -16.48 4.06
CA GLN A 903 -33.13 -17.92 3.97
C GLN A 903 -34.31 -18.39 4.86
N ASP A 904 -34.64 -17.64 5.91
CA ASP A 904 -35.84 -17.85 6.76
C ASP A 904 -37.14 -17.33 6.10
N GLY A 905 -37.06 -16.72 4.92
CA GLY A 905 -38.18 -16.11 4.20
C GLY A 905 -38.48 -14.66 4.59
N SER A 906 -37.78 -14.08 5.57
CA SER A 906 -37.97 -12.68 5.97
C SER A 906 -37.42 -11.70 4.92
N PRO A 907 -37.97 -10.48 4.78
CA PRO A 907 -37.50 -9.51 3.80
C PRO A 907 -36.06 -9.05 4.07
N MET A 908 -35.27 -8.92 3.00
CA MET A 908 -33.95 -8.30 3.01
C MET A 908 -34.00 -6.94 2.30
N LEU A 909 -33.38 -5.93 2.90
CA LEU A 909 -33.05 -4.66 2.25
C LEU A 909 -31.56 -4.33 2.44
N ALA A 910 -30.91 -3.97 1.33
CA ALA A 910 -29.54 -3.49 1.29
C ALA A 910 -29.48 -2.09 0.66
N ILE A 911 -28.59 -1.24 1.18
CA ILE A 911 -28.32 0.13 0.73
C ILE A 911 -26.94 0.21 0.06
N PRO A 912 -26.65 1.23 -0.78
CA PRO A 912 -25.31 1.45 -1.31
C PRO A 912 -24.27 1.63 -0.19
N ASN A 913 -23.10 1.02 -0.32
CA ASN A 913 -22.07 0.98 0.73
C ASN A 913 -21.53 2.38 1.11
N PHE A 914 -21.63 3.39 0.23
CA PHE A 914 -21.28 4.75 0.61
C PHE A 914 -22.27 5.36 1.62
N ALA A 915 -23.53 4.93 1.61
CA ALA A 915 -24.59 5.46 2.47
C ALA A 915 -24.66 4.76 3.85
N ARG A 916 -23.83 3.75 4.11
CA ARG A 916 -23.73 3.04 5.41
C ARG A 916 -23.43 3.99 6.57
N MET A 917 -23.88 3.61 7.77
CA MET A 917 -23.61 4.27 9.06
C MET A 917 -23.99 5.77 9.09
N ASN A 918 -25.05 6.15 8.37
CA ASN A 918 -25.63 7.51 8.38
C ASN A 918 -26.90 7.63 9.25
N ARG A 919 -27.22 6.59 10.05
CA ARG A 919 -28.42 6.50 10.88
C ARG A 919 -28.14 6.23 12.37
N VAL A 920 -26.85 6.25 12.74
CA VAL A 920 -26.33 6.04 14.10
C VAL A 920 -26.48 7.28 14.97
N GLY A 921 -26.11 7.17 16.26
CA GLY A 921 -25.89 8.35 17.10
C GLY A 921 -24.76 9.24 16.55
N PRO A 922 -24.68 10.52 16.99
CA PRO A 922 -23.77 11.49 16.41
C PRO A 922 -22.28 11.06 16.51
N PRO A 923 -21.46 11.44 15.51
CA PRO A 923 -20.02 11.22 15.56
C PRO A 923 -19.38 11.96 16.74
N ARG A 924 -18.17 11.55 17.11
CA ARG A 924 -17.37 12.17 18.18
C ARG A 924 -16.09 12.77 17.60
N GLU A 925 -15.47 13.70 18.32
CA GLU A 925 -14.01 13.79 18.26
C GLU A 925 -13.48 12.41 18.71
N PHE A 926 -12.74 11.73 17.84
CA PHE A 926 -12.15 10.41 18.12
C PHE A 926 -10.67 10.53 17.78
N LEU A 927 -9.86 10.71 18.81
CA LEU A 927 -8.46 11.12 18.74
C LEU A 927 -7.55 9.89 18.50
N GLY A 928 -8.00 8.99 17.61
CA GLY A 928 -7.41 7.67 17.40
C GLY A 928 -7.60 6.71 18.57
N ASP A 929 -6.99 5.54 18.43
CA ASP A 929 -6.66 4.66 19.57
C ASP A 929 -5.22 4.99 20.00
N PRO A 930 -4.97 5.44 21.25
CA PRO A 930 -3.62 5.77 21.72
C PRO A 930 -2.68 4.56 21.79
N ALA A 931 -3.19 3.32 21.67
CA ALA A 931 -2.35 2.13 21.52
C ALA A 931 -1.85 1.92 20.07
N VAL A 932 -2.39 2.64 19.08
CA VAL A 932 -1.97 2.58 17.68
C VAL A 932 -0.99 3.72 17.39
N ASN A 933 0.23 3.36 16.99
CA ASN A 933 1.17 4.33 16.44
C ASN A 933 0.81 4.60 14.98
N TYR A 934 0.17 5.74 14.71
CA TYR A 934 -0.19 6.26 13.37
C TYR A 934 0.97 6.99 12.65
N ALA A 935 2.18 6.96 13.21
CA ALA A 935 3.37 7.56 12.61
C ALA A 935 4.71 6.92 13.05
N PRO A 936 4.92 5.60 12.86
CA PRO A 936 6.20 4.93 13.11
C PRO A 936 7.40 5.69 12.51
N GLY A 937 8.37 6.02 13.36
CA GLY A 937 9.59 6.74 12.99
C GLY A 937 9.52 8.27 13.18
N SER A 938 8.36 8.87 13.43
CA SER A 938 8.27 10.30 13.76
C SER A 938 8.55 10.56 15.24
N THR A 939 9.30 11.62 15.54
CA THR A 939 9.51 12.08 16.92
C THR A 939 8.53 13.20 17.25
N THR A 940 7.52 12.93 18.09
CA THR A 940 6.73 13.98 18.73
C THR A 940 7.57 14.68 19.78
N SER A 941 8.16 15.83 19.43
CA SER A 941 9.07 16.60 20.28
C SER A 941 8.35 17.41 21.37
N ALA A 942 7.47 16.75 22.12
CA ALA A 942 6.78 17.33 23.26
C ALA A 942 7.79 17.68 24.36
N GLY A 943 7.95 18.97 24.64
CA GLY A 943 8.65 19.42 25.85
C GLY A 943 7.88 19.02 27.11
N PRO A 944 8.55 18.89 28.27
CA PRO A 944 7.85 18.60 29.52
C PRO A 944 6.83 19.70 29.83
N ALA A 945 5.59 19.29 30.16
CA ALA A 945 4.53 20.22 30.49
C ALA A 945 4.92 21.09 31.72
N PRO A 946 4.56 22.39 31.75
CA PRO A 946 4.91 23.26 32.85
C PRO A 946 4.29 22.77 34.16
N SER A 947 5.11 22.64 35.20
CA SER A 947 4.68 22.19 36.53
C SER A 947 3.72 23.20 37.16
N ASN A 948 2.45 22.82 37.31
CA ASN A 948 1.40 23.72 37.74
C ASN A 948 1.42 23.93 39.27
N THR A 949 2.39 24.72 39.75
CA THR A 949 2.48 25.15 41.15
C THR A 949 1.82 26.52 41.32
N ASN A 950 0.55 26.54 41.76
CA ASN A 950 0.05 27.68 42.51
C ASN A 950 -1.14 27.32 43.39
N SER A 951 -1.00 27.57 44.69
CA SER A 951 -2.03 27.43 45.70
C SER A 951 -2.56 28.80 46.11
N ASN A 952 -3.88 29.02 46.09
CA ASN A 952 -4.56 29.70 47.20
C ASN A 952 -6.10 29.53 47.16
N PRO A 953 -6.80 29.69 48.31
CA PRO A 953 -8.22 29.40 48.43
C PRO A 953 -9.12 30.64 48.59
N GLY A 954 -10.43 30.44 48.41
CA GLY A 954 -11.45 31.11 49.24
C GLY A 954 -12.49 31.98 48.52
N VAL A 955 -13.60 32.22 49.25
CA VAL A 955 -14.71 33.17 48.98
C VAL A 955 -15.68 32.77 47.84
N VAL A 956 -17.01 33.00 47.93
CA VAL A 956 -18.06 32.51 48.87
C VAL A 956 -19.43 33.09 48.44
N ASN A 957 -20.52 32.30 48.54
CA ASN A 957 -21.95 32.73 48.49
C ASN A 957 -22.50 33.27 47.13
N ASN A 958 -23.82 33.25 46.82
CA ASN A 958 -24.97 32.65 47.53
C ASN A 958 -26.21 32.33 46.66
N ASN A 959 -27.15 31.61 47.31
CA ASN A 959 -28.61 31.59 47.14
C ASN A 959 -29.26 30.93 45.92
N ALA A 960 -30.08 29.92 46.25
CA ALA A 960 -31.10 29.30 45.41
C ALA A 960 -32.40 30.14 45.31
N GLY A 961 -33.25 29.78 44.36
CA GLY A 961 -34.68 30.10 44.32
C GLY A 961 -35.47 28.88 43.88
N SER A 962 -36.51 28.50 44.61
CA SER A 962 -37.20 27.20 44.47
C SER A 962 -38.60 27.31 43.86
N VAL A 963 -38.91 26.43 42.89
CA VAL A 963 -40.27 26.09 42.47
C VAL A 963 -40.35 24.59 42.19
N ALA A 964 -41.45 23.96 42.62
CA ALA A 964 -41.77 22.56 42.39
C ALA A 964 -43.31 22.40 42.30
N PRO A 965 -43.84 21.21 41.98
CA PRO A 965 -43.61 20.52 40.72
C PRO A 965 -44.94 20.25 39.99
N THR A 966 -44.91 20.04 38.67
CA THR A 966 -46.05 19.48 37.92
C THR A 966 -45.67 18.17 37.22
N THR A 967 -46.63 17.26 37.17
CA THR A 967 -46.42 15.86 36.79
C THR A 967 -46.18 15.70 35.29
N ASN A 968 -45.15 14.94 34.91
CA ASN A 968 -45.00 14.45 33.55
C ASN A 968 -44.52 12.99 33.53
N THR A 969 -45.12 12.19 32.65
CA THR A 969 -44.91 10.75 32.52
C THR A 969 -43.46 10.42 32.14
N PRO A 970 -42.84 9.35 32.69
CA PRO A 970 -41.47 8.97 32.32
C PRO A 970 -41.41 8.43 30.88
N VAL A 971 -41.20 9.32 29.92
CA VAL A 971 -40.77 8.97 28.56
C VAL A 971 -39.38 8.34 28.68
N GLY A 972 -39.33 7.01 28.58
CA GLY A 972 -38.10 6.25 28.77
C GLY A 972 -37.02 6.70 27.78
N ARG A 973 -35.91 7.23 28.30
CA ARG A 973 -34.70 7.55 27.53
C ARG A 973 -34.09 6.27 26.96
N ARG A 974 -34.60 5.80 25.82
CA ARG A 974 -33.88 4.86 24.97
C ARG A 974 -32.57 5.55 24.54
N GLY A 975 -31.44 4.97 24.90
CA GLY A 975 -30.14 5.40 24.38
C GLY A 975 -30.09 5.28 22.84
N PRO A 976 -29.08 5.87 22.19
CA PRO A 976 -28.92 5.73 20.74
C PRO A 976 -28.89 4.25 20.37
N ARG A 977 -29.75 3.84 19.42
CA ARG A 977 -29.76 2.45 18.94
C ARG A 977 -28.39 2.14 18.33
N LYS A 978 -27.72 1.11 18.85
CA LYS A 978 -26.58 0.51 18.16
C LYS A 978 -27.10 -0.08 16.85
N ILE A 979 -26.59 0.43 15.74
CA ILE A 979 -26.78 -0.15 14.42
C ILE A 979 -25.48 -0.87 14.09
N ASP A 980 -25.60 -2.11 13.64
CA ASP A 980 -24.52 -2.89 13.07
C ASP A 980 -24.74 -2.95 11.54
N SER A 981 -23.65 -2.97 10.78
CA SER A 981 -23.64 -2.89 9.31
C SER A 981 -22.57 -3.81 8.70
N LYS A 982 -22.83 -4.41 7.53
CA LYS A 982 -21.84 -5.24 6.82
C LYS A 982 -22.07 -5.36 5.31
N VAL A 983 -20.98 -5.59 4.57
CA VAL A 983 -20.97 -5.85 3.12
C VAL A 983 -21.26 -7.33 2.80
N TRP A 984 -20.66 -8.25 3.55
CA TRP A 984 -20.79 -9.70 3.34
C TRP A 984 -21.84 -10.30 4.27
N VAL A 985 -22.79 -11.06 3.70
CA VAL A 985 -23.93 -11.64 4.42
C VAL A 985 -23.82 -13.14 4.60
#